data_AF-A0A4Y7UB99-F1
#
_entry.id   AF-A0A4Y7UB99-F1
#
_cell.length_a   1.000
_cell.length_b   1.000
_cell.length_c   1.000
_cell.angle_alpha   90.00
_cell.angle_beta   90.00
_cell.angle_gamma   90.00
#
_symmetry.space_group_name_H-M   'P 1'
#
loop_
_entity.id
_entity.type
_entity.pdbx_description
1 polymer ?
#
loop_
_entity_poly.entity_id
_entity_poly.type
_entity_poly.pdbx_seq_one_letter_code
_entity_poly.pdbx_strand_id
1 'polypeptide(L)'
;MKKLYFLTFVLFLYATSQAQTIYFPDVTFKYKLLESNNNSYIALNQNGEKINIDINGDGEIQIAEALNVYEINVNFFNISSIKGVENFKNLRILQCIGNSLTEVDLPGLKNLKEFYCSGNKISNLNIEGLENLETLDCYDNLLNELDFRVLKKLKSLKCSGSNVQKLNVTGLTNLEYIFCDNSQLTELNVSGALNLKYLKIDFNNLVSVNVSGCINLETFVCDNNKLTNLNLDGLVNLRTLLCNENQLTDISVKGLVNLINFKCVNNKFKSLDLTPLKGLVYLYCGFNNLEKLDLTGLSKLLFIHCENNQLTNLDLSGVEYIYDLFCGNNQLIYLNLKNGSPDSQLIFGNNPDLKFICVDDSQIDSITQMLSYSGFTNCVVNSYCSFTPGGTFYTIKGNSKFDGNKNGCDTDDIFFPNLNFNITNGTLKGNIISDESGNYSIPVGEGTQTITPILENPDYFEVLPTSATTTFPIETSPFTQNFCVTPKGEHQDVEISILSILPARPGFDTSYKLVFKNKGNQITSGSVTFDFNDSVLDFVSASPLVSSQDTNKLVWNYENLQPFQTREISVTLNVNSPMETPAVNINDRLSFNALITPVTGDEKPVDNSFAMRQTVVGSYDPNDKTCLEGDVITPELIGEYVHYQIRFENTGTYPAENIVAKDMIDLSKFDISTLVPISASHSYTTKISEGNRVEFIFEKINLPFDDAHNDGYIAFKIKTLPTLKTGDSFTNEANIYFDYNFPILTNKATSTFKTLGTQDFEFSKYFNIYPNPVKDVLNIISIKNDATIKSIAVYDVLGQLVIAVPNAADVSTIDVSKLRTGNYFLKIKTDKGTSSSKFIKF
;
A
#
# COMPACT_ATOMS: atom_id res chain seq x y z
N MET A 1 -117.91 20.09 3.52
CA MET A 1 -116.96 19.10 4.08
C MET A 1 -115.74 18.78 3.20
N LYS A 2 -115.38 19.57 2.17
CA LYS A 2 -114.17 19.35 1.33
C LYS A 2 -112.99 20.32 1.58
N LYS A 3 -113.16 21.36 2.42
CA LYS A 3 -112.07 22.31 2.76
C LYS A 3 -111.30 21.98 4.05
N LEU A 4 -111.76 21.02 4.85
CA LEU A 4 -111.11 20.63 6.12
C LEU A 4 -110.05 19.51 5.95
N TYR A 5 -110.16 18.70 4.88
CA TYR A 5 -109.19 17.64 4.57
C TYR A 5 -107.93 18.16 3.86
N PHE A 6 -108.02 19.25 3.09
CA PHE A 6 -106.84 19.85 2.46
C PHE A 6 -105.96 20.57 3.49
N LEU A 7 -106.57 21.19 4.51
CA LEU A 7 -105.83 21.84 5.58
C LEU A 7 -105.18 20.83 6.54
N THR A 8 -105.78 19.65 6.76
CA THR A 8 -105.18 18.57 7.56
C THR A 8 -104.13 17.76 6.80
N PHE A 9 -104.25 17.64 5.47
CA PHE A 9 -103.20 17.03 4.62
C PHE A 9 -101.99 17.98 4.43
N VAL A 10 -102.22 19.30 4.38
CA VAL A 10 -101.15 20.31 4.36
C VAL A 10 -100.53 20.53 5.75
N LEU A 11 -101.28 20.38 6.86
CA LEU A 11 -100.68 20.42 8.21
C LEU A 11 -99.87 19.14 8.55
N PHE A 12 -100.14 17.99 7.95
CA PHE A 12 -99.28 16.81 8.07
C PHE A 12 -98.01 16.88 7.20
N LEU A 13 -97.98 17.76 6.19
CA LEU A 13 -96.78 18.06 5.40
C LEU A 13 -95.86 19.09 6.09
N TYR A 14 -96.33 19.77 7.14
CA TYR A 14 -95.55 20.73 7.94
C TYR A 14 -95.14 20.20 9.33
N ALA A 15 -95.45 18.95 9.66
CA ALA A 15 -94.83 18.23 10.77
C ALA A 15 -93.46 17.67 10.34
N THR A 16 -92.54 18.60 10.10
CA THR A 16 -91.09 18.45 10.26
C THR A 16 -90.49 17.07 9.92
N SER A 17 -90.05 16.92 8.66
CA SER A 17 -88.73 16.33 8.43
C SER A 17 -87.68 17.29 8.99
N GLN A 18 -87.51 17.34 10.33
CA GLN A 18 -86.26 17.90 10.86
C GLN A 18 -85.17 16.97 10.33
N ALA A 19 -84.27 17.49 9.50
CA ALA A 19 -83.07 16.76 9.16
C ALA A 19 -82.36 16.44 10.47
N GLN A 20 -82.05 15.17 10.71
CA GLN A 20 -81.52 14.72 11.99
C GLN A 20 -80.13 15.34 12.20
N THR A 21 -80.02 16.28 13.13
CA THR A 21 -78.75 16.91 13.53
C THR A 21 -77.86 15.92 14.27
N ILE A 22 -76.56 15.94 13.94
CA ILE A 22 -75.55 15.12 14.60
C ILE A 22 -75.11 15.80 15.90
N TYR A 23 -75.04 15.03 16.98
CA TYR A 23 -74.55 15.51 18.27
C TYR A 23 -73.03 15.34 18.40
N PHE A 24 -72.33 16.45 18.67
CA PHE A 24 -70.88 16.49 18.92
C PHE A 24 -70.63 17.02 20.34
N PRO A 25 -70.17 16.18 21.28
CA PRO A 25 -69.93 16.62 22.67
C PRO A 25 -68.68 17.52 22.80
N ASP A 26 -67.69 17.37 21.91
CA ASP A 26 -66.52 18.22 21.87
C ASP A 26 -66.80 19.46 21.02
N VAL A 27 -66.84 20.61 21.68
CA VAL A 27 -67.17 21.90 21.06
C VAL A 27 -66.11 22.30 20.03
N THR A 28 -64.84 21.99 20.29
CA THR A 28 -63.74 22.29 19.36
C THR A 28 -63.85 21.45 18.10
N PHE A 29 -64.19 20.16 18.22
CA PHE A 29 -64.42 19.30 17.08
C PHE A 29 -65.58 19.79 16.21
N LYS A 30 -66.75 20.09 16.81
CA LYS A 30 -67.89 20.66 16.10
C LYS A 30 -67.50 21.96 15.38
N TYR A 31 -66.87 22.88 16.12
CA TYR A 31 -66.47 24.18 15.59
C TYR A 31 -65.53 24.03 14.39
N LYS A 32 -64.56 23.09 14.46
CA LYS A 32 -63.65 22.83 13.32
C LYS A 32 -64.38 22.28 12.11
N LEU A 33 -65.32 21.35 12.29
CA LEU A 33 -66.13 20.86 11.19
C LEU A 33 -66.97 21.97 10.54
N LEU A 34 -67.52 22.91 11.32
CA LEU A 34 -68.26 24.08 10.81
C LEU A 34 -67.35 25.11 10.11
N GLU A 35 -66.05 25.15 10.40
CA GLU A 35 -65.06 25.95 9.67
C GLU A 35 -64.66 25.32 8.32
N SER A 36 -65.17 24.13 7.98
CA SER A 36 -64.95 23.53 6.66
C SER A 36 -65.50 24.45 5.56
N ASN A 37 -64.72 24.68 4.51
CA ASN A 37 -65.11 25.47 3.35
C ASN A 37 -64.18 25.18 2.18
N ASN A 38 -64.46 25.77 1.03
CA ASN A 38 -63.69 25.53 -0.21
C ASN A 38 -62.22 25.99 -0.14
N ASN A 39 -61.80 26.65 0.94
CA ASN A 39 -60.41 27.04 1.18
C ASN A 39 -59.72 26.21 2.28
N SER A 40 -60.46 25.60 3.21
CA SER A 40 -59.89 24.79 4.31
C SER A 40 -59.77 23.32 3.94
N TYR A 41 -58.74 22.63 4.46
CA TYR A 41 -58.50 21.20 4.24
C TYR A 41 -59.24 20.30 5.23
N ILE A 42 -60.27 20.82 5.89
CA ILE A 42 -60.95 20.12 6.98
C ILE A 42 -61.82 18.99 6.44
N ALA A 43 -62.47 19.19 5.29
CA ALA A 43 -63.37 18.22 4.67
C ALA A 43 -63.24 18.20 3.15
N LEU A 44 -63.12 16.99 2.56
CA LEU A 44 -63.14 16.81 1.11
C LEU A 44 -64.30 15.92 0.66
N ASN A 45 -64.76 16.14 -0.57
CA ASN A 45 -65.77 15.31 -1.23
C ASN A 45 -65.15 14.09 -1.95
N GLN A 46 -65.97 13.33 -2.67
CA GLN A 46 -65.56 12.13 -3.41
C GLN A 46 -64.42 12.36 -4.42
N ASN A 47 -64.34 13.57 -4.99
CA ASN A 47 -63.37 13.97 -6.01
C ASN A 47 -62.09 14.56 -5.39
N GLY A 48 -62.00 14.64 -4.05
CA GLY A 48 -60.89 15.29 -3.34
C GLY A 48 -60.98 16.82 -3.33
N GLU A 49 -62.15 17.40 -3.66
CA GLU A 49 -62.35 18.84 -3.62
C GLU A 49 -62.77 19.27 -2.21
N LYS A 50 -62.25 20.41 -1.75
CA LYS A 50 -62.60 21.02 -0.46
C LYS A 50 -64.06 21.45 -0.45
N ILE A 51 -64.76 21.14 0.63
CA ILE A 51 -66.19 21.44 0.76
C ILE A 51 -66.51 22.13 2.09
N ASN A 52 -67.60 22.91 2.07
CA ASN A 52 -68.31 23.30 3.27
C ASN A 52 -69.27 22.18 3.67
N ILE A 53 -69.19 21.72 4.92
CA ILE A 53 -70.08 20.68 5.47
C ILE A 53 -71.47 21.25 5.77
N ASP A 54 -71.55 22.43 6.42
CA ASP A 54 -72.83 23.09 6.76
C ASP A 54 -73.40 23.80 5.52
N ILE A 55 -74.09 23.03 4.68
CA ILE A 55 -74.56 23.48 3.36
C ILE A 55 -75.71 24.47 3.52
N ASN A 56 -76.54 24.29 4.55
CA ASN A 56 -77.71 25.12 4.79
C ASN A 56 -77.41 26.38 5.63
N GLY A 57 -76.23 26.45 6.26
CA GLY A 57 -75.73 27.59 7.03
C GLY A 57 -76.42 27.80 8.37
N ASP A 58 -77.03 26.77 8.94
CA ASP A 58 -77.79 26.85 10.20
C ASP A 58 -76.93 26.67 11.46
N GLY A 59 -75.62 26.45 11.30
CA GLY A 59 -74.66 26.28 12.40
C GLY A 59 -74.70 24.88 13.03
N GLU A 60 -75.46 23.95 12.44
CA GLU A 60 -75.52 22.55 12.79
C GLU A 60 -75.05 21.68 11.62
N ILE A 61 -74.71 20.41 11.89
CA ILE A 61 -74.39 19.45 10.82
C ILE A 61 -75.44 18.36 10.85
N GLN A 62 -76.13 18.16 9.74
CA GLN A 62 -77.14 17.11 9.62
C GLN A 62 -76.58 15.84 8.97
N ILE A 63 -77.25 14.71 9.21
CA ILE A 63 -76.84 13.41 8.64
C ILE A 63 -76.72 13.48 7.11
N ALA A 64 -77.62 14.19 6.42
CA ALA A 64 -77.57 14.32 4.97
C ALA A 64 -76.33 15.07 4.47
N GLU A 65 -75.85 16.04 5.23
CA GLU A 65 -74.64 16.81 4.91
C GLU A 65 -73.38 15.96 5.11
N ALA A 66 -73.33 15.21 6.20
CA ALA A 66 -72.23 14.29 6.52
C ALA A 66 -72.03 13.19 5.44
N LEU A 67 -73.06 12.84 4.66
CA LEU A 67 -72.95 11.88 3.55
C LEU A 67 -72.14 12.41 2.36
N ASN A 68 -71.93 13.73 2.24
CA ASN A 68 -71.14 14.31 1.15
C ASN A 68 -69.63 14.33 1.43
N VAL A 69 -69.21 13.96 2.65
CA VAL A 69 -67.82 14.02 3.10
C VAL A 69 -67.14 12.66 2.96
N TYR A 70 -65.95 12.68 2.38
CA TYR A 70 -65.11 11.51 2.10
C TYR A 70 -63.75 11.59 2.78
N GLU A 71 -63.31 12.78 3.19
CA GLU A 71 -62.11 12.95 4.01
C GLU A 71 -62.38 13.98 5.11
N ILE A 72 -61.87 13.72 6.31
CA ILE A 72 -61.84 14.67 7.43
C ILE A 72 -60.39 14.81 7.93
N ASN A 73 -59.93 16.05 8.07
CA ASN A 73 -58.67 16.38 8.71
C ASN A 73 -58.86 17.37 9.85
N VAL A 74 -58.64 16.88 11.07
CA VAL A 74 -58.76 17.65 12.32
C VAL A 74 -57.50 17.51 13.18
N ASN A 75 -56.34 17.50 12.55
CA ASN A 75 -55.05 17.36 13.23
C ASN A 75 -54.70 18.61 14.08
N PHE A 76 -54.07 18.40 15.23
CA PHE A 76 -53.46 19.45 16.08
C PHE A 76 -54.41 20.54 16.58
N PHE A 77 -55.69 20.22 16.79
CA PHE A 77 -56.68 21.18 17.29
C PHE A 77 -57.00 21.03 18.78
N ASN A 78 -56.26 20.19 19.50
CA ASN A 78 -56.51 19.88 20.91
C ASN A 78 -57.93 19.34 21.16
N ILE A 79 -58.41 18.49 20.23
CA ILE A 79 -59.70 17.81 20.35
C ILE A 79 -59.60 16.70 21.38
N SER A 80 -60.61 16.58 22.23
CA SER A 80 -60.70 15.58 23.30
C SER A 80 -61.66 14.43 22.97
N SER A 81 -62.63 14.65 22.06
CA SER A 81 -63.50 13.60 21.54
C SER A 81 -63.91 13.86 20.10
N ILE A 82 -63.94 12.81 19.27
CA ILE A 82 -64.46 12.83 17.89
C ILE A 82 -65.85 12.19 17.78
N LYS A 83 -66.57 12.03 18.91
CA LYS A 83 -67.93 11.47 18.90
C LYS A 83 -68.86 12.31 18.00
N GLY A 84 -69.67 11.63 17.19
CA GLY A 84 -70.44 12.19 16.09
C GLY A 84 -69.87 11.81 14.72
N VAL A 85 -68.56 11.50 14.63
CA VAL A 85 -67.88 11.09 13.38
C VAL A 85 -68.46 9.81 12.77
N GLU A 86 -69.07 8.95 13.57
CA GLU A 86 -69.71 7.71 13.13
C GLU A 86 -70.87 7.94 12.14
N ASN A 87 -71.37 9.18 12.02
CA ASN A 87 -72.45 9.56 11.09
C ASN A 87 -71.94 9.88 9.67
N PHE A 88 -70.63 10.03 9.47
CA PHE A 88 -70.02 10.29 8.15
C PHE A 88 -69.82 8.99 7.38
N LYS A 89 -70.91 8.35 6.94
CA LYS A 89 -70.90 6.97 6.40
C LYS A 89 -70.09 6.77 5.11
N ASN A 90 -69.79 7.82 4.37
CA ASN A 90 -68.99 7.77 3.13
C ASN A 90 -67.50 8.10 3.35
N LEU A 91 -67.09 8.35 4.59
CA LEU A 91 -65.72 8.70 4.95
C LEU A 91 -64.74 7.60 4.53
N ARG A 92 -63.68 8.00 3.82
CA ARG A 92 -62.58 7.16 3.34
C ARG A 92 -61.28 7.47 4.09
N ILE A 93 -61.06 8.72 4.48
CA ILE A 93 -59.85 9.16 5.18
C ILE A 93 -60.26 9.94 6.43
N LEU A 94 -59.71 9.57 7.58
CA LEU A 94 -59.90 10.29 8.84
C LEU A 94 -58.53 10.59 9.46
N GLN A 95 -58.24 11.87 9.68
CA GLN A 95 -57.03 12.35 10.33
C GLN A 95 -57.38 13.13 11.59
N CYS A 96 -56.90 12.67 12.74
CA CYS A 96 -57.04 13.32 14.04
C CYS A 96 -55.73 13.28 14.85
N ILE A 97 -54.60 13.41 14.17
CA ILE A 97 -53.23 13.40 14.69
C ILE A 97 -53.01 14.53 15.70
N GLY A 98 -52.24 14.29 16.77
CA GLY A 98 -51.73 15.32 17.66
C GLY A 98 -52.81 16.02 18.49
N ASN A 99 -53.79 15.25 18.94
CA ASN A 99 -54.91 15.74 19.76
C ASN A 99 -54.81 15.16 21.19
N SER A 100 -55.88 15.31 21.97
CA SER A 100 -55.97 14.83 23.35
C SER A 100 -56.97 13.67 23.50
N LEU A 101 -57.17 12.87 22.45
CA LEU A 101 -58.13 11.76 22.43
C LEU A 101 -57.70 10.66 23.40
N THR A 102 -58.61 10.21 24.28
CA THR A 102 -58.37 9.09 25.21
C THR A 102 -59.04 7.79 24.77
N GLU A 103 -60.10 7.91 23.96
CA GLU A 103 -60.86 6.82 23.37
C GLU A 103 -61.28 7.21 21.94
N VAL A 104 -61.37 6.22 21.06
CA VAL A 104 -61.92 6.37 19.73
C VAL A 104 -62.84 5.20 19.44
N ASP A 105 -64.07 5.51 19.04
CA ASP A 105 -65.10 4.55 18.66
C ASP A 105 -65.59 4.88 17.24
N LEU A 106 -65.36 3.98 16.27
CA LEU A 106 -65.68 4.20 14.86
C LEU A 106 -66.67 3.15 14.28
N PRO A 107 -67.77 2.81 14.98
CA PRO A 107 -68.59 1.68 14.60
C PRO A 107 -69.29 1.95 13.26
N GLY A 108 -69.04 1.06 12.30
CA GLY A 108 -69.75 1.06 11.02
C GLY A 108 -69.28 2.09 10.01
N LEU A 109 -68.05 2.63 10.13
CA LEU A 109 -67.38 3.38 9.05
C LEU A 109 -66.79 2.43 7.99
N LYS A 110 -67.66 1.66 7.34
CA LYS A 110 -67.28 0.56 6.42
C LYS A 110 -66.50 1.02 5.19
N ASN A 111 -66.55 2.30 4.83
CA ASN A 111 -65.85 2.86 3.68
C ASN A 111 -64.47 3.42 4.02
N LEU A 112 -64.10 3.45 5.30
CA LEU A 112 -62.83 4.00 5.76
C LEU A 112 -61.68 3.14 5.24
N LYS A 113 -60.72 3.80 4.57
CA LYS A 113 -59.52 3.22 3.99
C LYS A 113 -58.27 3.64 4.74
N GLU A 114 -58.23 4.85 5.25
CA GLU A 114 -57.07 5.38 5.96
C GLU A 114 -57.50 6.06 7.26
N PHE A 115 -56.85 5.68 8.35
CA PHE A 115 -57.11 6.25 9.65
C PHE A 115 -55.81 6.64 10.35
N TYR A 116 -55.68 7.92 10.66
CA TYR A 116 -54.50 8.51 11.29
C TYR A 116 -54.89 9.16 12.61
N CYS A 117 -54.51 8.55 13.73
CA CYS A 117 -54.78 9.02 15.09
C CYS A 117 -53.52 9.10 15.95
N SER A 118 -52.36 9.32 15.32
CA SER A 118 -51.07 9.34 16.00
C SER A 118 -50.91 10.52 16.96
N GLY A 119 -50.07 10.37 17.99
CA GLY A 119 -49.78 11.41 18.98
C GLY A 119 -51.00 11.83 19.79
N ASN A 120 -51.73 10.84 20.31
CA ASN A 120 -52.89 11.05 21.18
C ASN A 120 -52.67 10.31 22.51
N LYS A 121 -53.72 10.15 23.33
CA LYS A 121 -53.69 9.42 24.60
C LYS A 121 -54.62 8.20 24.56
N ILE A 122 -54.82 7.62 23.38
CA ILE A 122 -55.84 6.61 23.13
C ILE A 122 -55.44 5.34 23.86
N SER A 123 -56.26 4.93 24.82
CA SER A 123 -56.10 3.66 25.54
C SER A 123 -57.08 2.59 25.06
N ASN A 124 -58.18 3.02 24.44
CA ASN A 124 -59.21 2.16 23.85
C ASN A 124 -59.52 2.64 22.42
N LEU A 125 -59.24 1.78 21.45
CA LEU A 125 -59.50 2.02 20.04
C LEU A 125 -60.42 0.92 19.50
N ASN A 126 -61.69 1.24 19.28
CA ASN A 126 -62.64 0.32 18.65
C ASN A 126 -62.56 0.43 17.12
N ILE A 127 -62.08 -0.63 16.49
CA ILE A 127 -61.92 -0.77 15.03
C ILE A 127 -62.98 -1.69 14.39
N GLU A 128 -64.05 -2.02 15.11
CA GLU A 128 -65.12 -2.87 14.59
C GLU A 128 -65.81 -2.24 13.36
N GLY A 129 -65.94 -3.01 12.29
CA GLY A 129 -66.57 -2.58 11.04
C GLY A 129 -65.64 -1.83 10.07
N LEU A 130 -64.35 -1.68 10.37
CA LEU A 130 -63.33 -1.08 9.49
C LEU A 130 -62.71 -2.09 8.51
N GLU A 131 -63.51 -2.99 7.93
CA GLU A 131 -63.04 -4.11 7.11
C GLU A 131 -62.32 -3.69 5.80
N ASN A 132 -62.53 -2.45 5.35
CA ASN A 132 -61.90 -1.89 4.16
C ASN A 132 -60.65 -1.04 4.45
N LEU A 133 -60.21 -0.97 5.71
CA LEU A 133 -59.05 -0.17 6.09
C LEU A 133 -57.77 -0.74 5.45
N GLU A 134 -57.04 0.11 4.74
CA GLU A 134 -55.77 -0.18 4.08
C GLU A 134 -54.58 0.39 4.88
N THR A 135 -54.78 1.50 5.59
CA THR A 135 -53.75 2.14 6.43
C THR A 135 -54.30 2.47 7.82
N LEU A 136 -53.58 2.04 8.85
CA LEU A 136 -53.81 2.45 10.24
C LEU A 136 -52.52 3.03 10.82
N ASP A 137 -52.59 4.30 11.25
CA ASP A 137 -51.54 4.96 12.00
C ASP A 137 -52.06 5.36 13.38
N CYS A 138 -51.71 4.54 14.37
CA CYS A 138 -51.99 4.78 15.78
C CYS A 138 -50.70 4.98 16.59
N TYR A 139 -49.62 5.46 15.95
CA TYR A 139 -48.34 5.78 16.58
C TYR A 139 -48.50 6.67 17.82
N ASP A 140 -47.70 6.43 18.86
CA ASP A 140 -47.64 7.23 20.10
C ASP A 140 -49.02 7.41 20.75
N ASN A 141 -49.51 6.31 21.31
CA ASN A 141 -50.77 6.19 22.04
C ASN A 141 -50.59 5.25 23.24
N LEU A 142 -51.64 5.04 24.04
CA LEU A 142 -51.60 4.24 25.27
C LEU A 142 -52.28 2.88 25.12
N LEU A 143 -52.25 2.31 23.90
CA LEU A 143 -52.93 1.05 23.58
C LEU A 143 -52.23 -0.12 24.28
N ASN A 144 -52.98 -0.90 25.07
CA ASN A 144 -52.45 -2.07 25.77
C ASN A 144 -52.68 -3.39 25.02
N GLU A 145 -53.84 -3.51 24.36
CA GLU A 145 -54.23 -4.66 23.53
C GLU A 145 -54.96 -4.14 22.29
N LEU A 146 -54.65 -4.72 21.13
CA LEU A 146 -55.40 -4.42 19.90
C LEU A 146 -55.41 -5.65 18.97
N ASP A 147 -56.60 -6.10 18.59
CA ASP A 147 -56.80 -7.22 17.68
C ASP A 147 -57.08 -6.73 16.27
N PHE A 148 -56.04 -6.73 15.43
CA PHE A 148 -56.12 -6.26 14.05
C PHE A 148 -56.76 -7.26 13.09
N ARG A 149 -57.15 -8.46 13.54
CA ARG A 149 -57.59 -9.56 12.65
C ARG A 149 -58.82 -9.21 11.82
N VAL A 150 -59.60 -8.21 12.23
CA VAL A 150 -60.77 -7.69 11.48
C VAL A 150 -60.36 -6.89 10.22
N LEU A 151 -59.14 -6.36 10.16
CA LEU A 151 -58.65 -5.46 9.12
C LEU A 151 -58.03 -6.23 7.93
N LYS A 152 -58.77 -7.11 7.28
CA LYS A 152 -58.23 -8.02 6.24
C LYS A 152 -57.60 -7.36 5.02
N LYS A 153 -57.90 -6.08 4.76
CA LYS A 153 -57.32 -5.28 3.66
C LYS A 153 -56.14 -4.42 4.06
N LEU A 154 -55.71 -4.48 5.32
CA LEU A 154 -54.64 -3.65 5.84
C LEU A 154 -53.33 -3.94 5.10
N LYS A 155 -52.71 -2.87 4.60
CA LYS A 155 -51.40 -2.86 3.92
C LYS A 155 -50.32 -2.23 4.79
N SER A 156 -50.68 -1.22 5.58
CA SER A 156 -49.75 -0.50 6.46
C SER A 156 -50.31 -0.41 7.87
N LEU A 157 -49.52 -0.88 8.84
CA LEU A 157 -49.79 -0.75 10.27
C LEU A 157 -48.65 0.01 10.94
N LYS A 158 -48.96 1.17 11.54
CA LYS A 158 -48.06 1.91 12.42
C LYS A 158 -48.63 1.92 13.82
N CYS A 159 -48.01 1.18 14.71
CA CYS A 159 -48.42 1.01 16.10
C CYS A 159 -47.30 1.34 17.11
N SER A 160 -46.17 1.89 16.65
CA SER A 160 -45.01 2.19 17.47
C SER A 160 -45.34 3.16 18.62
N GLY A 161 -44.62 3.05 19.74
CA GLY A 161 -44.84 3.88 20.92
C GLY A 161 -46.15 3.57 21.67
N SER A 162 -46.74 2.39 21.46
CA SER A 162 -47.88 1.88 22.24
C SER A 162 -47.43 0.97 23.39
N ASN A 163 -48.34 0.54 24.27
CA ASN A 163 -48.04 -0.44 25.33
C ASN A 163 -48.43 -1.88 24.92
N VAL A 164 -48.37 -2.19 23.63
CA VAL A 164 -48.84 -3.47 23.08
C VAL A 164 -47.80 -4.55 23.35
N GLN A 165 -48.05 -5.40 24.35
CA GLN A 165 -47.12 -6.48 24.72
C GLN A 165 -47.12 -7.66 23.72
N LYS A 166 -48.21 -7.84 22.97
CA LYS A 166 -48.38 -8.93 22.01
C LYS A 166 -49.03 -8.44 20.74
N LEU A 167 -48.41 -8.76 19.60
CA LEU A 167 -48.96 -8.45 18.28
C LEU A 167 -49.11 -9.70 17.44
N ASN A 168 -50.34 -9.97 17.02
CA ASN A 168 -50.67 -11.08 16.14
C ASN A 168 -51.33 -10.56 14.86
N VAL A 169 -50.64 -10.68 13.74
CA VAL A 169 -51.13 -10.27 12.41
C VAL A 169 -51.46 -11.46 11.51
N THR A 170 -51.69 -12.64 12.09
CA THR A 170 -52.05 -13.84 11.33
C THR A 170 -53.32 -13.62 10.51
N GLY A 171 -53.26 -14.01 9.24
CA GLY A 171 -54.36 -13.82 8.29
C GLY A 171 -54.54 -12.39 7.77
N LEU A 172 -53.59 -11.48 8.00
CA LEU A 172 -53.52 -10.16 7.36
C LEU A 172 -52.57 -10.22 6.14
N THR A 173 -52.97 -10.98 5.12
CA THR A 173 -52.11 -11.33 3.98
C THR A 173 -51.73 -10.15 3.09
N ASN A 174 -52.43 -9.02 3.19
CA ASN A 174 -52.16 -7.81 2.41
C ASN A 174 -51.13 -6.88 3.07
N LEU A 175 -50.68 -7.18 4.30
CA LEU A 175 -49.70 -6.33 4.99
C LEU A 175 -48.38 -6.29 4.22
N GLU A 176 -47.94 -5.06 3.92
CA GLU A 176 -46.68 -4.74 3.26
C GLU A 176 -45.72 -4.02 4.23
N TYR A 177 -46.26 -3.26 5.18
CA TYR A 177 -45.48 -2.45 6.12
C TYR A 177 -45.99 -2.60 7.56
N ILE A 178 -45.07 -2.93 8.48
CA ILE A 178 -45.33 -2.95 9.92
C ILE A 178 -44.27 -2.10 10.63
N PHE A 179 -44.73 -1.11 11.38
CA PHE A 179 -43.92 -0.29 12.28
C PHE A 179 -44.49 -0.42 13.68
N CYS A 180 -43.81 -1.17 14.54
CA CYS A 180 -44.21 -1.37 15.93
C CYS A 180 -42.96 -1.38 16.84
N ASP A 181 -42.08 -0.43 16.60
CA ASP A 181 -40.94 -0.12 17.47
C ASP A 181 -41.38 0.50 18.79
N ASN A 182 -40.53 0.42 19.82
CA ASN A 182 -40.78 1.01 21.14
C ASN A 182 -42.17 0.68 21.72
N SER A 183 -42.61 -0.58 21.59
CA SER A 183 -43.98 -1.01 21.93
C SER A 183 -44.06 -1.98 23.11
N GLN A 184 -42.93 -2.26 23.76
CA GLN A 184 -42.79 -3.26 24.83
C GLN A 184 -43.16 -4.70 24.42
N LEU A 185 -43.12 -5.02 23.12
CA LEU A 185 -43.50 -6.33 22.59
C LEU A 185 -42.64 -7.45 23.20
N THR A 186 -43.31 -8.49 23.68
CA THR A 186 -42.69 -9.74 24.15
C THR A 186 -42.98 -10.91 23.20
N GLU A 187 -44.02 -10.79 22.37
CA GLU A 187 -44.43 -11.79 21.38
C GLU A 187 -44.92 -11.10 20.09
N LEU A 188 -44.42 -11.57 18.95
CA LEU A 188 -44.82 -11.11 17.63
C LEU A 188 -45.01 -12.31 16.68
N ASN A 189 -46.19 -12.40 16.07
CA ASN A 189 -46.47 -13.41 15.06
C ASN A 189 -46.81 -12.78 13.70
N VAL A 190 -45.87 -12.88 12.76
CA VAL A 190 -46.00 -12.40 11.36
C VAL A 190 -46.13 -13.52 10.33
N SER A 191 -46.34 -14.77 10.76
CA SER A 191 -46.35 -15.95 9.87
C SER A 191 -47.39 -15.94 8.73
N GLY A 192 -48.37 -15.03 8.76
CA GLY A 192 -49.37 -14.84 7.71
C GLY A 192 -49.15 -13.61 6.81
N ALA A 193 -48.12 -12.81 7.02
CA ALA A 193 -47.86 -11.57 6.29
C ALA A 193 -46.98 -11.81 5.05
N LEU A 194 -47.48 -12.60 4.09
CA LEU A 194 -46.71 -13.07 2.92
C LEU A 194 -46.24 -11.93 1.98
N ASN A 195 -46.93 -10.79 2.00
CA ASN A 195 -46.58 -9.61 1.18
C ASN A 195 -45.73 -8.59 1.95
N LEU A 196 -45.28 -8.91 3.17
CA LEU A 196 -44.54 -7.99 4.02
C LEU A 196 -43.18 -7.66 3.39
N LYS A 197 -42.95 -6.37 3.13
CA LYS A 197 -41.71 -5.82 2.56
C LYS A 197 -40.85 -5.11 3.60
N TYR A 198 -41.49 -4.55 4.63
CA TYR A 198 -40.83 -3.76 5.66
C TYR A 198 -41.35 -4.13 7.06
N LEU A 199 -40.44 -4.56 7.93
CA LEU A 199 -40.73 -4.89 9.32
C LEU A 199 -39.78 -4.13 10.24
N LYS A 200 -40.32 -3.20 11.03
CA LYS A 200 -39.59 -2.44 12.05
C LYS A 200 -40.17 -2.71 13.44
N ILE A 201 -39.36 -3.33 14.28
CA ILE A 201 -39.72 -3.84 15.61
C ILE A 201 -38.61 -3.58 16.64
N ASP A 202 -37.77 -2.58 16.39
CA ASP A 202 -36.69 -2.19 17.30
C ASP A 202 -37.20 -1.66 18.64
N PHE A 203 -36.34 -1.69 19.66
CA PHE A 203 -36.67 -1.23 21.02
C PHE A 203 -37.87 -1.97 21.63
N ASN A 204 -37.82 -3.31 21.60
CA ASN A 204 -38.82 -4.17 22.21
C ASN A 204 -38.16 -5.20 23.15
N ASN A 205 -38.94 -6.14 23.68
CA ASN A 205 -38.48 -7.17 24.62
C ASN A 205 -38.53 -8.59 24.00
N LEU A 206 -38.46 -8.70 22.67
CA LEU A 206 -38.60 -9.98 21.98
C LEU A 206 -37.38 -10.88 22.24
N VAL A 207 -37.64 -12.13 22.64
CA VAL A 207 -36.60 -13.16 22.80
C VAL A 207 -36.43 -14.01 21.53
N SER A 208 -37.48 -14.05 20.70
CA SER A 208 -37.51 -14.71 19.41
C SER A 208 -38.55 -14.05 18.51
N VAL A 209 -38.38 -14.18 17.19
CA VAL A 209 -39.34 -13.75 16.18
C VAL A 209 -39.26 -14.71 15.00
N ASN A 210 -40.41 -15.13 14.48
CA ASN A 210 -40.48 -16.02 13.32
C ASN A 210 -40.86 -15.24 12.06
N VAL A 211 -39.91 -15.15 11.12
CA VAL A 211 -40.07 -14.44 9.84
C VAL A 211 -40.02 -15.37 8.61
N SER A 212 -39.98 -16.70 8.80
CA SER A 212 -39.78 -17.69 7.71
C SER A 212 -40.80 -17.63 6.56
N GLY A 213 -41.99 -17.06 6.78
CA GLY A 213 -43.01 -16.87 5.74
C GLY A 213 -42.94 -15.53 4.99
N CYS A 214 -42.11 -14.59 5.45
CA CYS A 214 -42.05 -13.22 4.93
C CYS A 214 -41.12 -13.12 3.71
N ILE A 215 -41.29 -13.97 2.71
CA ILE A 215 -40.34 -14.14 1.58
C ILE A 215 -40.11 -12.89 0.72
N ASN A 216 -41.00 -11.90 0.81
CA ASN A 216 -40.91 -10.61 0.12
C ASN A 216 -40.26 -9.51 0.99
N LEU A 217 -39.74 -9.85 2.17
CA LEU A 217 -39.15 -8.89 3.10
C LEU A 217 -37.87 -8.31 2.50
N GLU A 218 -37.83 -6.99 2.34
CA GLU A 218 -36.70 -6.24 1.79
C GLU A 218 -35.91 -5.54 2.92
N THR A 219 -36.59 -5.11 3.98
CA THR A 219 -35.99 -4.46 5.14
C THR A 219 -36.51 -5.05 6.44
N PHE A 220 -35.59 -5.49 7.29
CA PHE A 220 -35.88 -5.98 8.62
C PHE A 220 -35.06 -5.26 9.67
N VAL A 221 -35.74 -4.52 10.55
CA VAL A 221 -35.14 -3.75 11.64
C VAL A 221 -35.65 -4.32 12.97
N CYS A 222 -34.75 -4.94 13.73
CA CYS A 222 -35.04 -5.61 15.00
C CYS A 222 -34.01 -5.27 16.08
N ASP A 223 -33.35 -4.12 15.94
CA ASP A 223 -32.37 -3.60 16.90
C ASP A 223 -32.95 -3.53 18.33
N ASN A 224 -32.12 -3.58 19.36
CA ASN A 224 -32.53 -3.35 20.75
C ASN A 224 -33.68 -4.28 21.19
N ASN A 225 -33.42 -5.59 21.12
CA ASN A 225 -34.31 -6.64 21.59
C ASN A 225 -33.51 -7.63 22.47
N LYS A 226 -34.08 -8.80 22.77
CA LYS A 226 -33.44 -9.87 23.53
C LYS A 226 -33.30 -11.13 22.68
N LEU A 227 -33.22 -10.99 21.35
CA LEU A 227 -33.21 -12.10 20.41
C LEU A 227 -31.99 -12.98 20.67
N THR A 228 -32.22 -14.28 20.87
CA THR A 228 -31.16 -15.28 21.07
C THR A 228 -30.86 -16.09 19.82
N ASN A 229 -31.83 -16.10 18.88
CA ASN A 229 -31.73 -16.71 17.56
C ASN A 229 -32.53 -15.89 16.56
N LEU A 230 -32.14 -16.00 15.28
CA LEU A 230 -32.87 -15.40 14.18
C LEU A 230 -32.74 -16.29 12.94
N ASN A 231 -33.87 -16.89 12.52
CA ASN A 231 -33.92 -17.69 11.30
C ASN A 231 -34.32 -16.80 10.11
N LEU A 232 -33.44 -16.70 9.12
CA LEU A 232 -33.58 -15.88 7.92
C LEU A 232 -33.72 -16.71 6.63
N ASP A 233 -33.87 -18.02 6.76
CA ASP A 233 -33.95 -18.93 5.62
C ASP A 233 -35.11 -18.54 4.70
N GLY A 234 -34.83 -18.44 3.40
CA GLY A 234 -35.82 -18.11 2.37
C GLY A 234 -36.05 -16.61 2.13
N LEU A 235 -35.43 -15.72 2.92
CA LEU A 235 -35.55 -14.26 2.75
C LEU A 235 -34.64 -13.70 1.64
N VAL A 236 -34.71 -14.27 0.44
CA VAL A 236 -33.80 -13.98 -0.68
C VAL A 236 -33.87 -12.53 -1.20
N ASN A 237 -34.94 -11.81 -0.89
CA ASN A 237 -35.15 -10.41 -1.29
C ASN A 237 -34.63 -9.39 -0.25
N LEU A 238 -34.10 -9.86 0.89
CA LEU A 238 -33.65 -8.97 1.96
C LEU A 238 -32.44 -8.15 1.51
N ARG A 239 -32.57 -6.82 1.60
CA ARG A 239 -31.54 -5.83 1.25
C ARG A 239 -30.93 -5.18 2.49
N THR A 240 -31.72 -5.03 3.55
CA THR A 240 -31.30 -4.40 4.80
C THR A 240 -31.69 -5.26 5.99
N LEU A 241 -30.70 -5.61 6.81
CA LEU A 241 -30.88 -6.29 8.09
C LEU A 241 -30.18 -5.50 9.19
N LEU A 242 -30.97 -4.99 10.14
CA LEU A 242 -30.47 -4.35 11.36
C LEU A 242 -30.92 -5.18 12.56
N CYS A 243 -29.96 -5.81 13.24
CA CYS A 243 -30.18 -6.67 14.41
C CYS A 243 -29.17 -6.36 15.54
N ASN A 244 -28.78 -5.09 15.65
CA ASN A 244 -27.88 -4.61 16.69
C ASN A 244 -28.50 -4.80 18.09
N GLU A 245 -27.70 -4.78 19.15
CA GLU A 245 -28.17 -4.73 20.54
C GLU A 245 -29.13 -5.91 20.85
N ASN A 246 -28.64 -7.13 20.63
CA ASN A 246 -29.38 -8.37 20.87
C ASN A 246 -28.47 -9.39 21.60
N GLN A 247 -28.89 -10.65 21.68
CA GLN A 247 -28.15 -11.71 22.36
C GLN A 247 -27.80 -12.86 21.40
N LEU A 248 -27.66 -12.55 20.10
CA LEU A 248 -27.38 -13.54 19.06
C LEU A 248 -25.96 -14.07 19.23
N THR A 249 -25.80 -15.39 19.12
CA THR A 249 -24.49 -16.06 19.18
C THR A 249 -24.04 -16.59 17.82
N ASP A 250 -24.99 -16.82 16.92
CA ASP A 250 -24.78 -17.26 15.54
C ASP A 250 -25.92 -16.76 14.64
N ILE A 251 -25.63 -16.61 13.35
CA ILE A 251 -26.59 -16.18 12.34
C ILE A 251 -26.23 -16.78 10.97
N SER A 252 -27.18 -17.49 10.37
CA SER A 252 -27.05 -17.93 8.99
C SER A 252 -27.53 -16.82 8.07
N VAL A 253 -26.63 -16.30 7.24
CA VAL A 253 -26.94 -15.37 6.14
C VAL A 253 -26.95 -16.07 4.78
N LYS A 254 -27.03 -17.40 4.78
CA LYS A 254 -27.06 -18.21 3.57
C LYS A 254 -28.28 -17.85 2.72
N GLY A 255 -28.04 -17.58 1.44
CA GLY A 255 -29.11 -17.23 0.50
C GLY A 255 -29.54 -15.76 0.50
N LEU A 256 -28.99 -14.92 1.39
CA LEU A 256 -29.24 -13.47 1.42
C LEU A 256 -28.37 -12.72 0.38
N VAL A 257 -28.34 -13.23 -0.85
CA VAL A 257 -27.41 -12.77 -1.91
C VAL A 257 -27.63 -11.32 -2.36
N ASN A 258 -28.78 -10.74 -2.01
CA ASN A 258 -29.16 -9.36 -2.31
C ASN A 258 -28.93 -8.39 -1.14
N LEU A 259 -28.34 -8.84 -0.03
CA LEU A 259 -28.10 -8.01 1.15
C LEU A 259 -27.04 -6.95 0.85
N ILE A 260 -27.38 -5.69 1.12
CA ILE A 260 -26.54 -4.50 0.88
C ILE A 260 -26.05 -3.93 2.21
N ASN A 261 -26.92 -3.96 3.24
CA ASN A 261 -26.65 -3.38 4.55
C ASN A 261 -26.91 -4.41 5.66
N PHE A 262 -25.84 -4.78 6.36
CA PHE A 262 -25.89 -5.71 7.48
C PHE A 262 -25.29 -5.07 8.73
N LYS A 263 -26.13 -4.84 9.74
CA LYS A 263 -25.71 -4.35 11.05
C LYS A 263 -26.11 -5.31 12.15
N CYS A 264 -25.12 -5.79 12.89
CA CYS A 264 -25.25 -6.79 13.94
C CYS A 264 -24.37 -6.46 15.16
N VAL A 265 -24.15 -5.16 15.39
CA VAL A 265 -23.34 -4.59 16.47
C VAL A 265 -23.89 -4.98 17.84
N ASN A 266 -23.01 -5.17 18.83
CA ASN A 266 -23.38 -5.49 20.21
C ASN A 266 -24.25 -6.76 20.31
N ASN A 267 -23.65 -7.88 19.90
CA ASN A 267 -24.19 -9.23 20.03
C ASN A 267 -23.11 -10.12 20.68
N LYS A 268 -23.17 -11.44 20.48
CA LYS A 268 -22.24 -12.42 21.05
C LYS A 268 -21.63 -13.32 19.97
N PHE A 269 -21.52 -12.84 18.74
CA PHE A 269 -20.97 -13.62 17.62
C PHE A 269 -19.50 -13.96 17.84
N LYS A 270 -19.14 -15.22 17.63
CA LYS A 270 -17.73 -15.67 17.59
C LYS A 270 -17.19 -15.79 16.16
N SER A 271 -18.08 -15.96 15.20
CA SER A 271 -17.80 -16.08 13.78
C SER A 271 -18.95 -15.51 12.96
N LEU A 272 -18.66 -15.06 11.75
CA LEU A 272 -19.64 -14.68 10.74
C LEU A 272 -19.17 -15.24 9.39
N ASP A 273 -19.97 -16.09 8.77
CA ASP A 273 -19.75 -16.51 7.38
C ASP A 273 -20.43 -15.51 6.43
N LEU A 274 -19.63 -14.64 5.82
CA LEU A 274 -20.09 -13.61 4.90
C LEU A 274 -19.95 -14.01 3.43
N THR A 275 -19.47 -15.23 3.14
CA THR A 275 -19.19 -15.71 1.78
C THR A 275 -20.35 -15.48 0.79
N PRO A 276 -21.64 -15.68 1.16
CA PRO A 276 -22.76 -15.47 0.24
C PRO A 276 -23.03 -14.01 -0.14
N LEU A 277 -22.50 -13.03 0.61
CA LEU A 277 -22.93 -11.64 0.57
C LEU A 277 -22.11 -10.77 -0.42
N LYS A 278 -21.92 -11.25 -1.64
CA LYS A 278 -21.08 -10.58 -2.67
C LYS A 278 -21.57 -9.17 -3.07
N GLY A 279 -22.80 -8.81 -2.71
CA GLY A 279 -23.39 -7.48 -2.91
C GLY A 279 -23.26 -6.51 -1.73
N LEU A 280 -22.65 -6.92 -0.62
CA LEU A 280 -22.62 -6.17 0.63
C LEU A 280 -21.79 -4.88 0.49
N VAL A 281 -22.34 -3.77 0.98
CA VAL A 281 -21.70 -2.44 0.95
C VAL A 281 -21.41 -1.94 2.36
N TYR A 282 -22.31 -2.23 3.30
CA TYR A 282 -22.24 -1.79 4.69
C TYR A 282 -22.19 -3.00 5.62
N LEU A 283 -21.09 -3.15 6.35
CA LEU A 283 -20.91 -4.18 7.37
C LEU A 283 -20.60 -3.52 8.71
N TYR A 284 -21.51 -3.68 9.67
CA TYR A 284 -21.31 -3.23 11.05
C TYR A 284 -21.44 -4.43 11.98
N CYS A 285 -20.31 -4.99 12.38
CA CYS A 285 -20.20 -6.17 13.26
C CYS A 285 -19.33 -5.91 14.50
N GLY A 286 -19.13 -4.64 14.87
CA GLY A 286 -18.43 -4.25 16.09
C GLY A 286 -19.08 -4.74 17.38
N PHE A 287 -18.36 -4.66 18.49
CA PHE A 287 -18.84 -5.08 19.82
C PHE A 287 -19.36 -6.52 19.83
N ASN A 288 -18.53 -7.45 19.37
CA ASN A 288 -18.81 -8.88 19.35
C ASN A 288 -17.58 -9.65 19.89
N ASN A 289 -17.56 -10.97 19.71
CA ASN A 289 -16.46 -11.83 20.15
C ASN A 289 -15.77 -12.48 18.93
N LEU A 290 -15.74 -11.79 17.77
CA LEU A 290 -15.17 -12.34 16.54
C LEU A 290 -13.67 -12.57 16.69
N GLU A 291 -13.22 -13.80 16.47
CA GLU A 291 -11.79 -14.15 16.45
C GLU A 291 -11.19 -13.99 15.05
N LYS A 292 -12.03 -14.09 14.02
CA LYS A 292 -11.68 -13.95 12.60
C LYS A 292 -12.81 -13.28 11.82
N LEU A 293 -12.44 -12.54 10.79
CA LEU A 293 -13.37 -11.92 9.84
C LEU A 293 -12.82 -12.10 8.42
N ASP A 294 -13.44 -12.99 7.65
CA ASP A 294 -13.07 -13.23 6.26
C ASP A 294 -13.90 -12.32 5.34
N LEU A 295 -13.21 -11.45 4.60
CA LEU A 295 -13.80 -10.49 3.67
C LEU A 295 -13.53 -10.87 2.20
N THR A 296 -13.03 -12.09 1.95
CA THR A 296 -12.61 -12.53 0.62
C THR A 296 -13.76 -12.49 -0.39
N GLY A 297 -13.54 -11.74 -1.46
CA GLY A 297 -14.50 -11.55 -2.55
C GLY A 297 -15.69 -10.66 -2.19
N LEU A 298 -15.60 -9.85 -1.13
CA LEU A 298 -16.57 -8.79 -0.81
C LEU A 298 -16.13 -7.43 -1.37
N SER A 299 -15.82 -7.36 -2.67
CA SER A 299 -15.18 -6.19 -3.29
C SER A 299 -16.03 -4.91 -3.31
N LYS A 300 -17.33 -5.01 -3.00
CA LYS A 300 -18.26 -3.87 -2.93
C LYS A 300 -18.35 -3.21 -1.55
N LEU A 301 -17.67 -3.74 -0.54
CA LEU A 301 -17.66 -3.13 0.79
C LEU A 301 -17.05 -1.73 0.73
N LEU A 302 -17.71 -0.78 1.39
CA LEU A 302 -17.23 0.60 1.53
C LEU A 302 -17.13 1.02 3.00
N PHE A 303 -17.98 0.44 3.86
CA PHE A 303 -18.07 0.76 5.28
C PHE A 303 -17.91 -0.52 6.10
N ILE A 304 -16.83 -0.62 6.85
CA ILE A 304 -16.47 -1.79 7.65
C ILE A 304 -16.23 -1.34 9.09
N HIS A 305 -17.17 -1.69 9.96
CA HIS A 305 -17.09 -1.42 11.40
C HIS A 305 -17.02 -2.75 12.15
N CYS A 306 -15.81 -3.13 12.57
CA CYS A 306 -15.49 -4.37 13.28
C CYS A 306 -14.71 -4.11 14.58
N GLU A 307 -14.81 -2.90 15.13
CA GLU A 307 -14.19 -2.51 16.40
C GLU A 307 -14.70 -3.33 17.59
N ASN A 308 -13.93 -3.44 18.67
CA ASN A 308 -14.30 -4.17 19.89
C ASN A 308 -14.64 -5.65 19.59
N ASN A 309 -13.66 -6.36 19.04
CA ASN A 309 -13.69 -7.81 18.79
C ASN A 309 -12.38 -8.45 19.29
N GLN A 310 -12.06 -9.67 18.85
CA GLN A 310 -10.85 -10.42 19.20
C GLN A 310 -10.01 -10.75 17.95
N LEU A 311 -10.09 -9.91 16.92
CA LEU A 311 -9.40 -10.15 15.65
C LEU A 311 -7.88 -10.03 15.85
N THR A 312 -7.13 -11.00 15.35
CA THR A 312 -5.66 -10.98 15.34
C THR A 312 -5.07 -10.56 14.01
N ASN A 313 -5.84 -10.69 12.93
CA ASN A 313 -5.47 -10.33 11.58
C ASN A 313 -6.70 -9.79 10.86
N LEU A 314 -6.51 -8.80 9.98
CA LEU A 314 -7.56 -8.32 9.10
C LEU A 314 -6.97 -8.06 7.71
N ASP A 315 -7.51 -8.75 6.71
CA ASP A 315 -7.07 -8.64 5.32
C ASP A 315 -8.12 -7.91 4.48
N LEU A 316 -7.75 -6.76 3.94
CA LEU A 316 -8.59 -5.91 3.11
C LEU A 316 -8.07 -5.80 1.66
N SER A 317 -7.09 -6.63 1.27
CA SER A 317 -6.52 -6.62 -0.08
C SER A 317 -7.56 -6.85 -1.19
N GLY A 318 -8.65 -7.55 -0.89
CA GLY A 318 -9.77 -7.79 -1.80
C GLY A 318 -10.87 -6.72 -1.79
N VAL A 319 -10.73 -5.65 -1.00
CA VAL A 319 -11.72 -4.56 -0.89
C VAL A 319 -11.22 -3.36 -1.67
N GLU A 320 -11.77 -3.13 -2.87
CA GLU A 320 -11.23 -2.18 -3.85
C GLU A 320 -11.16 -0.74 -3.35
N TYR A 321 -12.08 -0.30 -2.47
CA TYR A 321 -12.07 1.06 -1.94
C TYR A 321 -12.72 1.10 -0.56
N ILE A 322 -12.03 1.66 0.43
CA ILE A 322 -12.54 1.80 1.79
C ILE A 322 -12.87 3.26 2.07
N TYR A 323 -14.15 3.52 2.34
CA TYR A 323 -14.58 4.83 2.82
C TYR A 323 -14.33 4.96 4.33
N ASP A 324 -14.88 4.03 5.11
CA ASP A 324 -14.71 3.96 6.57
C ASP A 324 -14.26 2.55 7.00
N LEU A 325 -13.11 2.47 7.67
CA LEU A 325 -12.65 1.27 8.38
C LEU A 325 -12.47 1.57 9.87
N PHE A 326 -13.31 0.96 10.69
CA PHE A 326 -13.24 1.04 12.14
C PHE A 326 -12.92 -0.36 12.66
N CYS A 327 -11.64 -0.62 12.97
CA CYS A 327 -11.17 -1.92 13.48
C CYS A 327 -10.37 -1.78 14.79
N GLY A 328 -10.54 -0.66 15.49
CA GLY A 328 -9.91 -0.44 16.79
C GLY A 328 -10.41 -1.36 17.92
N ASN A 329 -9.70 -1.39 19.05
CA ASN A 329 -10.00 -2.26 20.19
C ASN A 329 -10.11 -3.75 19.80
N ASN A 330 -9.13 -4.25 19.06
CA ASN A 330 -8.96 -5.67 18.72
C ASN A 330 -7.61 -6.16 19.28
N GLN A 331 -7.16 -7.33 18.83
CA GLN A 331 -5.86 -7.92 19.15
C GLN A 331 -4.99 -8.03 17.88
N LEU A 332 -5.14 -7.07 16.95
CA LEU A 332 -4.50 -7.15 15.64
C LEU A 332 -2.98 -7.17 15.80
N ILE A 333 -2.35 -8.16 15.18
CA ILE A 333 -0.90 -8.26 14.99
C ILE A 333 -0.51 -7.80 13.58
N TYR A 334 -1.42 -8.03 12.62
CA TYR A 334 -1.25 -7.68 11.21
C TYR A 334 -2.53 -7.08 10.62
N LEU A 335 -2.38 -6.03 9.82
CA LEU A 335 -3.45 -5.37 9.08
C LEU A 335 -3.01 -5.19 7.63
N ASN A 336 -3.75 -5.74 6.67
CA ASN A 336 -3.48 -5.56 5.25
C ASN A 336 -4.45 -4.55 4.63
N LEU A 337 -3.94 -3.37 4.27
CA LEU A 337 -4.63 -2.29 3.55
C LEU A 337 -4.17 -2.17 2.09
N LYS A 338 -3.30 -3.05 1.61
CA LYS A 338 -2.74 -2.99 0.25
C LYS A 338 -3.81 -3.41 -0.78
N ASN A 339 -4.68 -2.48 -1.14
CA ASN A 339 -5.89 -2.70 -1.95
C ASN A 339 -5.92 -1.87 -3.25
N GLY A 340 -4.87 -1.10 -3.54
CA GLY A 340 -4.72 -0.30 -4.74
C GLY A 340 -5.43 1.05 -4.69
N SER A 341 -5.97 1.44 -3.52
CA SER A 341 -6.81 2.65 -3.36
C SER A 341 -6.38 3.53 -2.19
N PRO A 342 -6.53 4.86 -2.30
CA PRO A 342 -6.34 5.73 -1.16
C PRO A 342 -7.55 5.64 -0.22
N ASP A 343 -7.37 4.98 0.92
CA ASP A 343 -8.40 4.89 1.96
C ASP A 343 -8.60 6.23 2.70
N SER A 344 -9.84 6.57 3.04
CA SER A 344 -10.17 7.89 3.61
C SER A 344 -10.17 7.96 5.14
N GLN A 345 -10.96 7.11 5.81
CA GLN A 345 -11.15 7.14 7.26
C GLN A 345 -10.72 5.82 7.88
N LEU A 346 -9.54 5.81 8.49
CA LEU A 346 -8.95 4.63 9.11
C LEU A 346 -8.87 4.83 10.62
N ILE A 347 -9.59 3.99 11.38
CA ILE A 347 -9.58 3.99 12.84
C ILE A 347 -9.23 2.57 13.33
N PHE A 348 -7.95 2.36 13.64
CA PHE A 348 -7.42 1.09 14.15
C PHE A 348 -6.72 1.22 15.51
N GLY A 349 -7.00 2.29 16.27
CA GLY A 349 -6.41 2.50 17.59
C GLY A 349 -6.71 1.38 18.60
N ASN A 350 -5.94 1.32 19.69
CA ASN A 350 -6.07 0.30 20.74
C ASN A 350 -5.91 -1.16 20.24
N ASN A 351 -4.89 -1.39 19.40
CA ASN A 351 -4.42 -2.72 19.02
C ASN A 351 -2.96 -2.90 19.52
N PRO A 352 -2.73 -3.12 20.82
CA PRO A 352 -1.40 -2.98 21.43
C PRO A 352 -0.32 -3.90 20.84
N ASP A 353 -0.71 -5.03 20.25
CA ASP A 353 0.18 -6.03 19.66
C ASP A 353 0.38 -5.84 18.15
N LEU A 354 -0.08 -4.74 17.55
CA LEU A 354 0.02 -4.48 16.11
C LEU A 354 1.49 -4.28 15.71
N LYS A 355 2.02 -5.23 14.94
CA LYS A 355 3.43 -5.25 14.51
C LYS A 355 3.64 -4.82 13.08
N PHE A 356 2.66 -5.04 12.20
CA PHE A 356 2.82 -4.75 10.79
C PHE A 356 1.51 -4.29 10.14
N ILE A 357 1.57 -3.18 9.41
CA ILE A 357 0.52 -2.75 8.51
C ILE A 357 1.07 -2.79 7.08
N CYS A 358 0.45 -3.62 6.24
CA CYS A 358 0.75 -3.61 4.83
C CYS A 358 -0.10 -2.58 4.11
N VAL A 359 0.49 -1.76 3.25
CA VAL A 359 -0.18 -0.68 2.53
C VAL A 359 0.32 -0.60 1.09
N ASP A 360 -0.37 0.17 0.25
CA ASP A 360 0.20 0.56 -1.04
C ASP A 360 1.36 1.55 -0.88
N ASP A 361 2.32 1.54 -1.82
CA ASP A 361 3.55 2.35 -1.76
C ASP A 361 3.24 3.84 -1.49
N SER A 362 2.18 4.37 -2.09
CA SER A 362 1.74 5.77 -1.95
C SER A 362 1.19 6.12 -0.56
N GLN A 363 0.83 5.15 0.27
CA GLN A 363 0.22 5.37 1.59
C GLN A 363 1.23 5.24 2.73
N ILE A 364 2.43 4.71 2.48
CA ILE A 364 3.44 4.42 3.52
C ILE A 364 3.68 5.63 4.43
N ASP A 365 3.92 6.81 3.85
CA ASP A 365 4.22 8.02 4.62
C ASP A 365 3.03 8.47 5.48
N SER A 366 1.83 8.52 4.90
CA SER A 366 0.62 8.93 5.63
C SER A 366 0.28 8.02 6.80
N ILE A 367 0.41 6.70 6.61
CA ILE A 367 0.10 5.72 7.65
C ILE A 367 1.19 5.70 8.73
N THR A 368 2.46 5.85 8.34
CA THR A 368 3.59 5.99 9.28
C THR A 368 3.41 7.23 10.17
N GLN A 369 2.96 8.35 9.58
CA GLN A 369 2.67 9.57 10.34
C GLN A 369 1.50 9.36 11.32
N MET A 370 0.45 8.67 10.90
CA MET A 370 -0.70 8.36 11.75
C MET A 370 -0.33 7.46 12.95
N LEU A 371 0.55 6.48 12.76
CA LEU A 371 1.09 5.65 13.85
C LEU A 371 1.85 6.49 14.88
N SER A 372 2.66 7.44 14.40
CA SER A 372 3.44 8.34 15.26
C SER A 372 2.54 9.20 16.17
N TYR A 373 1.40 9.68 15.64
CA TYR A 373 0.41 10.42 16.44
C TYR A 373 -0.38 9.53 17.40
N SER A 374 -0.55 8.26 17.06
CA SER A 374 -1.34 7.30 17.84
C SER A 374 -0.51 6.54 18.89
N GLY A 375 0.80 6.81 18.98
CA GLY A 375 1.69 6.24 20.00
C GLY A 375 2.15 4.80 19.71
N PHE A 376 1.98 4.30 18.49
CA PHE A 376 2.51 3.00 18.09
C PHE A 376 4.01 3.10 17.83
N THR A 377 4.84 2.51 18.69
CA THR A 377 6.31 2.57 18.54
C THR A 377 6.90 1.32 17.88
N ASN A 378 6.16 0.21 17.86
CA ASN A 378 6.65 -1.11 17.46
C ASN A 378 5.89 -1.70 16.25
N CYS A 379 5.31 -0.83 15.42
CA CYS A 379 4.58 -1.22 14.22
C CYS A 379 5.35 -0.77 12.95
N VAL A 380 5.65 -1.72 12.06
CA VAL A 380 6.23 -1.45 10.73
C VAL A 380 5.11 -1.11 9.76
N VAL A 381 5.36 -0.15 8.88
CA VAL A 381 4.52 0.12 7.70
C VAL A 381 5.38 -0.02 6.46
N ASN A 382 5.02 -0.93 5.57
CA ASN A 382 5.59 -1.03 4.23
C ASN A 382 4.63 -1.82 3.33
N SER A 383 5.04 -2.06 2.09
CA SER A 383 4.22 -2.72 1.08
C SER A 383 4.64 -4.16 0.79
N TYR A 384 5.61 -4.71 1.53
CA TYR A 384 6.26 -5.99 1.25
C TYR A 384 5.49 -7.22 1.71
N CYS A 385 4.23 -7.08 2.15
CA CYS A 385 3.36 -8.25 2.32
C CYS A 385 3.08 -9.01 1.02
N SER A 386 3.20 -8.31 -0.12
CA SER A 386 3.19 -8.88 -1.46
C SER A 386 3.93 -7.94 -2.41
N PHE A 387 4.68 -8.51 -3.35
CA PHE A 387 5.32 -7.77 -4.45
C PHE A 387 4.34 -7.41 -5.57
N THR A 388 3.15 -8.00 -5.59
CA THR A 388 2.06 -7.57 -6.49
C THR A 388 1.42 -6.28 -5.94
N PRO A 389 1.12 -5.27 -6.77
CA PRO A 389 0.33 -4.11 -6.36
C PRO A 389 -1.01 -4.51 -5.75
N GLY A 390 -1.54 -3.67 -4.87
CA GLY A 390 -2.92 -3.81 -4.41
C GLY A 390 -3.91 -3.51 -5.54
N GLY A 391 -5.11 -4.05 -5.41
CA GLY A 391 -6.24 -3.76 -6.30
C GLY A 391 -6.16 -4.43 -7.66
N THR A 392 -6.80 -3.83 -8.66
CA THR A 392 -6.80 -4.36 -10.04
C THR A 392 -5.50 -3.98 -10.74
N PHE A 393 -4.71 -4.99 -11.11
CA PHE A 393 -3.50 -4.83 -11.91
C PHE A 393 -3.47 -5.82 -13.07
N TYR A 394 -2.68 -5.48 -14.08
CA TYR A 394 -2.40 -6.31 -15.24
C TYR A 394 -0.91 -6.62 -15.27
N THR A 395 -0.48 -7.59 -16.05
CA THR A 395 0.93 -8.00 -16.11
C THR A 395 1.44 -7.90 -17.53
N ILE A 396 2.58 -7.23 -17.70
CA ILE A 396 3.41 -7.34 -18.90
C ILE A 396 4.58 -8.24 -18.53
N LYS A 397 4.84 -9.28 -19.31
CA LYS A 397 5.98 -10.17 -19.10
C LYS A 397 6.68 -10.49 -20.40
N GLY A 398 7.89 -10.99 -20.31
CA GLY A 398 8.69 -11.23 -21.51
C GLY A 398 10.03 -11.84 -21.22
N ASN A 399 10.73 -12.12 -22.32
CA ASN A 399 12.12 -12.55 -22.31
C ASN A 399 12.93 -11.74 -23.33
N SER A 400 14.22 -11.56 -23.03
CA SER A 400 15.20 -10.95 -23.93
C SER A 400 16.26 -11.97 -24.33
N LYS A 401 16.53 -12.03 -25.64
CA LYS A 401 17.54 -12.93 -26.22
C LYS A 401 18.47 -12.18 -27.15
N PHE A 402 19.66 -12.74 -27.32
CA PHE A 402 20.64 -12.28 -28.29
C PHE A 402 20.65 -13.16 -29.53
N ASP A 403 20.24 -12.58 -30.66
CA ASP A 403 20.29 -13.18 -31.99
C ASP A 403 21.64 -12.86 -32.64
N GLY A 404 22.63 -13.70 -32.35
CA GLY A 404 23.97 -13.57 -32.90
C GLY A 404 24.10 -14.03 -34.36
N ASN A 405 23.21 -14.92 -34.81
CA ASN A 405 23.26 -15.53 -36.14
C ASN A 405 22.37 -14.79 -37.17
N LYS A 406 21.57 -13.83 -36.72
CA LYS A 406 20.62 -12.99 -37.47
C LYS A 406 19.46 -13.78 -38.10
N ASN A 407 18.98 -14.83 -37.43
CA ASN A 407 17.83 -15.64 -37.85
C ASN A 407 16.53 -15.31 -37.09
N GLY A 408 16.59 -14.34 -36.18
CA GLY A 408 15.52 -13.95 -35.26
C GLY A 408 15.56 -14.77 -33.97
N CYS A 409 15.21 -14.14 -32.83
CA CYS A 409 15.34 -14.75 -31.50
C CYS A 409 14.53 -16.04 -31.30
N ASP A 410 15.16 -17.18 -31.55
CA ASP A 410 14.59 -18.51 -31.47
C ASP A 410 14.92 -19.20 -30.13
N THR A 411 14.65 -20.50 -30.00
CA THR A 411 14.89 -21.23 -28.76
C THR A 411 16.37 -21.47 -28.46
N ASP A 412 17.21 -21.49 -29.49
CA ASP A 412 18.62 -21.83 -29.43
C ASP A 412 19.51 -20.61 -29.14
N ASP A 413 18.95 -19.40 -29.30
CA ASP A 413 19.62 -18.15 -28.94
C ASP A 413 19.84 -17.99 -27.44
N ILE A 414 21.00 -17.42 -27.10
CA ILE A 414 21.42 -17.17 -25.72
C ILE A 414 20.58 -16.05 -25.09
N PHE A 415 20.35 -16.15 -23.78
CA PHE A 415 19.64 -15.11 -23.04
C PHE A 415 20.44 -13.82 -23.00
N PHE A 416 19.74 -12.68 -23.05
CA PHE A 416 20.31 -11.37 -22.79
C PHE A 416 19.99 -10.98 -21.34
N PRO A 417 20.93 -11.15 -20.39
CA PRO A 417 20.68 -10.89 -18.97
C PRO A 417 20.64 -9.40 -18.67
N ASN A 418 19.96 -9.04 -17.57
CA ASN A 418 20.01 -7.71 -16.97
C ASN A 418 19.68 -6.53 -17.92
N LEU A 419 18.79 -6.73 -18.90
CA LEU A 419 18.31 -5.65 -19.75
C LEU A 419 17.39 -4.72 -18.96
N ASN A 420 17.69 -3.42 -18.97
CA ASN A 420 16.86 -2.40 -18.34
C ASN A 420 15.71 -2.02 -19.28
N PHE A 421 14.50 -1.87 -18.73
CA PHE A 421 13.32 -1.41 -19.45
C PHE A 421 12.74 -0.17 -18.78
N ASN A 422 12.53 0.88 -19.57
CA ASN A 422 11.69 2.01 -19.17
C ASN A 422 10.23 1.67 -19.47
N ILE A 423 9.35 1.93 -18.51
CA ILE A 423 7.92 1.67 -18.63
C ILE A 423 7.15 2.92 -18.25
N THR A 424 6.19 3.31 -19.10
CA THR A 424 5.38 4.49 -18.86
C THR A 424 3.96 4.34 -19.40
N ASN A 425 3.01 4.95 -18.68
CA ASN A 425 1.64 5.17 -19.17
C ASN A 425 1.38 6.62 -19.62
N GLY A 426 2.46 7.42 -19.78
CA GLY A 426 2.40 8.85 -20.07
C GLY A 426 2.39 9.75 -18.83
N THR A 427 1.97 9.25 -17.67
CA THR A 427 1.97 10.00 -16.40
C THR A 427 2.96 9.41 -15.40
N LEU A 428 2.86 8.11 -15.14
CA LEU A 428 3.79 7.34 -14.33
C LEU A 428 4.93 6.82 -15.21
N LYS A 429 6.12 6.79 -14.62
CA LYS A 429 7.33 6.23 -15.20
C LYS A 429 7.99 5.33 -14.17
N GLY A 430 8.50 4.19 -14.62
CA GLY A 430 9.26 3.27 -13.79
C GLY A 430 10.25 2.50 -14.65
N ASN A 431 11.15 1.80 -13.98
CA ASN A 431 12.08 0.90 -14.64
C ASN A 431 12.07 -0.47 -13.99
N ILE A 432 12.33 -1.49 -14.80
CA ILE A 432 12.57 -2.86 -14.35
C ILE A 432 13.78 -3.41 -15.09
N ILE A 433 14.58 -4.24 -14.42
CA ILE A 433 15.71 -4.93 -15.03
C ILE A 433 15.38 -6.43 -15.06
N SER A 434 15.56 -7.08 -16.22
CA SER A 434 15.36 -8.52 -16.34
C SER A 434 16.35 -9.30 -15.48
N ASP A 435 16.00 -10.54 -15.14
CA ASP A 435 16.91 -11.44 -14.44
C ASP A 435 18.07 -11.94 -15.34
N GLU A 436 18.91 -12.82 -14.79
CA GLU A 436 20.04 -13.46 -15.48
C GLU A 436 19.60 -14.39 -16.64
N SER A 437 18.34 -14.80 -16.66
CA SER A 437 17.74 -15.55 -17.76
C SER A 437 17.07 -14.65 -18.80
N GLY A 438 17.19 -13.32 -18.66
CA GLY A 438 16.58 -12.32 -19.54
C GLY A 438 15.06 -12.19 -19.35
N ASN A 439 14.47 -12.84 -18.34
CA ASN A 439 13.03 -12.76 -18.08
C ASN A 439 12.70 -11.50 -17.28
N TYR A 440 11.56 -10.90 -17.59
CA TYR A 440 10.99 -9.83 -16.80
C TYR A 440 9.48 -10.03 -16.67
N SER A 441 8.92 -9.55 -15.57
CA SER A 441 7.49 -9.54 -15.32
C SER A 441 7.18 -8.31 -14.48
N ILE A 442 6.31 -7.46 -14.99
CA ILE A 442 5.94 -6.21 -14.34
C ILE A 442 4.42 -6.09 -14.21
N PRO A 443 3.92 -5.83 -12.99
CA PRO A 443 2.54 -5.44 -12.80
C PRO A 443 2.34 -3.96 -13.16
N VAL A 444 1.27 -3.66 -13.89
CA VAL A 444 0.91 -2.33 -14.40
C VAL A 444 -0.57 -2.06 -14.16
N GLY A 445 -0.92 -0.78 -14.01
CA GLY A 445 -2.32 -0.35 -13.90
C GLY A 445 -3.06 -0.35 -15.24
N GLU A 446 -4.34 0.00 -15.20
CA GLU A 446 -5.15 0.25 -16.39
C GLU A 446 -4.55 1.35 -17.29
N GLY A 447 -4.86 1.28 -18.58
CA GLY A 447 -4.46 2.27 -19.57
C GLY A 447 -3.39 1.78 -20.54
N THR A 448 -2.92 2.70 -21.38
CA THR A 448 -1.91 2.42 -22.40
C THR A 448 -0.52 2.43 -21.78
N GLN A 449 0.13 1.28 -21.77
CA GLN A 449 1.48 1.06 -21.24
C GLN A 449 2.46 0.95 -22.40
N THR A 450 3.58 1.66 -22.32
CA THR A 450 4.70 1.54 -23.27
C THR A 450 5.94 1.05 -22.54
N ILE A 451 6.54 -0.04 -23.04
CA ILE A 451 7.78 -0.62 -22.55
C ILE A 451 8.90 -0.41 -23.59
N THR A 452 10.04 0.11 -23.15
CA THR A 452 11.18 0.50 -24.00
C THR A 452 12.48 -0.07 -23.42
N PRO A 453 13.16 -1.01 -24.09
CA PRO A 453 14.48 -1.49 -23.66
C PRO A 453 15.53 -0.39 -23.72
N ILE A 454 16.45 -0.40 -22.75
CA ILE A 454 17.61 0.50 -22.63
C ILE A 454 18.87 -0.38 -22.64
N LEU A 455 19.63 -0.29 -23.73
CA LEU A 455 20.90 -1.00 -23.89
C LEU A 455 22.02 -0.26 -23.16
N GLU A 456 22.86 -0.99 -22.41
CA GLU A 456 24.06 -0.43 -21.77
C GLU A 456 25.08 0.09 -22.81
N ASN A 457 25.22 -0.63 -23.94
CA ASN A 457 26.11 -0.29 -25.06
C ASN A 457 25.29 -0.19 -26.37
N PRO A 458 24.58 0.92 -26.63
CA PRO A 458 23.70 1.07 -27.80
C PRO A 458 24.46 1.14 -29.14
N ASP A 459 25.77 1.36 -29.11
CA ASP A 459 26.64 1.33 -30.30
C ASP A 459 26.95 -0.10 -30.74
N TYR A 460 26.96 -1.07 -29.82
CA TYR A 460 27.33 -2.48 -30.09
C TYR A 460 26.13 -3.34 -30.46
N PHE A 461 24.93 -2.90 -30.07
CA PHE A 461 23.70 -3.68 -30.16
C PHE A 461 22.52 -2.84 -30.64
N GLU A 462 21.56 -3.47 -31.30
CA GLU A 462 20.19 -2.97 -31.49
C GLU A 462 19.19 -3.95 -30.90
N VAL A 463 17.97 -3.46 -30.66
CA VAL A 463 16.89 -4.25 -30.08
C VAL A 463 15.61 -4.05 -30.87
N LEU A 464 14.94 -5.16 -31.19
CA LEU A 464 13.67 -5.19 -31.91
C LEU A 464 12.60 -5.97 -31.12
N PRO A 465 11.38 -5.43 -30.97
CA PRO A 465 11.01 -4.06 -31.36
C PRO A 465 11.73 -3.03 -30.47
N THR A 466 11.90 -1.79 -30.95
CA THR A 466 12.55 -0.72 -30.16
C THR A 466 11.69 -0.27 -28.98
N SER A 467 10.40 -0.55 -29.02
CA SER A 467 9.43 -0.39 -27.94
C SER A 467 8.18 -1.22 -28.24
N ALA A 468 7.37 -1.49 -27.23
CA ALA A 468 6.06 -2.11 -27.40
C ALA A 468 5.01 -1.36 -26.58
N THR A 469 3.78 -1.31 -27.09
CA THR A 469 2.66 -0.63 -26.45
C THR A 469 1.47 -1.58 -26.35
N THR A 470 0.81 -1.59 -25.20
CA THR A 470 -0.40 -2.38 -24.93
C THR A 470 -1.39 -1.56 -24.11
N THR A 471 -2.69 -1.86 -24.20
CA THR A 471 -3.74 -1.12 -23.48
C THR A 471 -4.62 -2.08 -22.69
N PHE A 472 -4.65 -1.93 -21.37
CA PHE A 472 -5.55 -2.68 -20.49
C PHE A 472 -6.80 -1.85 -20.13
N PRO A 473 -7.97 -2.48 -19.86
CA PRO A 473 -8.25 -3.93 -19.86
C PRO A 473 -8.52 -4.54 -21.26
N ILE A 474 -8.35 -3.77 -22.34
CA ILE A 474 -8.69 -4.23 -23.71
C ILE A 474 -7.90 -5.49 -24.07
N GLU A 475 -6.61 -5.51 -23.74
CA GLU A 475 -5.73 -6.66 -23.95
C GLU A 475 -5.80 -7.69 -22.82
N THR A 476 -5.52 -8.95 -23.14
CA THR A 476 -5.48 -10.03 -22.15
C THR A 476 -4.24 -9.93 -21.26
N SER A 477 -4.43 -10.02 -19.95
CA SER A 477 -3.33 -10.14 -18.98
C SER A 477 -3.07 -11.61 -18.61
N PRO A 478 -1.81 -12.09 -18.61
CA PRO A 478 -0.59 -11.34 -18.89
C PRO A 478 -0.35 -11.09 -20.39
N PHE A 479 0.04 -9.86 -20.75
CA PHE A 479 0.53 -9.53 -22.09
C PHE A 479 1.99 -9.94 -22.21
N THR A 480 2.32 -10.79 -23.20
CA THR A 480 3.69 -11.27 -23.39
C THR A 480 4.36 -10.49 -24.52
N GLN A 481 5.47 -9.82 -24.20
CA GLN A 481 6.30 -9.10 -25.15
C GLN A 481 7.75 -9.60 -25.03
N ASN A 482 8.33 -10.10 -26.11
CA ASN A 482 9.76 -10.46 -26.12
C ASN A 482 10.57 -9.39 -26.85
N PHE A 483 11.85 -9.27 -26.51
CA PHE A 483 12.78 -8.35 -27.15
C PHE A 483 13.97 -9.11 -27.70
N CYS A 484 14.29 -8.85 -28.97
CA CYS A 484 15.38 -9.50 -29.66
C CYS A 484 16.53 -8.53 -29.85
N VAL A 485 17.70 -8.87 -29.31
CA VAL A 485 18.91 -8.05 -29.40
C VAL A 485 19.82 -8.61 -30.49
N THR A 486 20.22 -7.79 -31.45
CA THR A 486 21.14 -8.18 -32.53
C THR A 486 22.44 -7.35 -32.46
N PRO A 487 23.57 -7.90 -32.93
CA PRO A 487 24.84 -7.19 -32.94
C PRO A 487 24.89 -6.13 -34.06
N LYS A 488 25.35 -4.93 -33.72
CA LYS A 488 25.82 -3.91 -34.67
C LYS A 488 27.33 -4.00 -34.77
N GLY A 489 27.89 -4.14 -35.97
CA GLY A 489 29.35 -4.21 -36.14
C GLY A 489 30.01 -5.40 -35.42
N GLU A 490 31.34 -5.37 -35.36
CA GLU A 490 32.15 -6.31 -34.59
C GLU A 490 32.88 -5.52 -33.50
N HIS A 491 32.51 -5.75 -32.24
CA HIS A 491 33.03 -5.01 -31.09
C HIS A 491 33.56 -6.00 -30.06
N GLN A 492 34.82 -5.83 -29.66
CA GLN A 492 35.45 -6.58 -28.57
C GLN A 492 35.52 -5.67 -27.35
N ASP A 493 35.01 -6.14 -26.22
CA ASP A 493 34.95 -5.38 -24.96
C ASP A 493 34.82 -6.37 -23.80
N VAL A 494 35.72 -6.32 -22.82
CA VAL A 494 35.69 -7.18 -21.62
C VAL A 494 35.89 -6.35 -20.36
N GLU A 495 35.02 -6.55 -19.37
CA GLU A 495 35.12 -5.86 -18.08
C GLU A 495 35.53 -6.82 -16.95
N ILE A 496 36.13 -6.27 -15.89
CA ILE A 496 36.41 -6.99 -14.65
C ILE A 496 36.05 -6.16 -13.42
N SER A 497 35.66 -6.84 -12.35
CA SER A 497 35.39 -6.24 -11.04
C SER A 497 35.89 -7.14 -9.91
N ILE A 498 36.24 -6.53 -8.77
CA ILE A 498 36.61 -7.25 -7.55
C ILE A 498 35.52 -7.00 -6.51
N LEU A 499 34.94 -8.07 -5.98
CA LEU A 499 33.95 -8.04 -4.91
C LEU A 499 34.56 -8.62 -3.63
N SER A 500 34.30 -7.99 -2.48
CA SER A 500 34.71 -8.52 -1.18
C SER A 500 33.58 -9.34 -0.59
N ILE A 501 33.78 -10.66 -0.47
CA ILE A 501 32.76 -11.55 0.10
C ILE A 501 32.90 -11.56 1.62
N LEU A 502 34.10 -11.89 2.12
CA LEU A 502 34.43 -11.82 3.54
C LEU A 502 35.32 -10.61 3.82
N PRO A 503 35.05 -9.80 4.86
CA PRO A 503 35.87 -8.64 5.17
C PRO A 503 37.27 -9.07 5.65
N ALA A 504 38.29 -8.26 5.35
CA ALA A 504 39.64 -8.48 5.86
C ALA A 504 39.72 -8.20 7.36
N ARG A 505 40.13 -9.21 8.15
CA ARG A 505 40.34 -9.14 9.60
C ARG A 505 41.72 -9.67 9.95
N PRO A 506 42.50 -9.01 10.83
CA PRO A 506 43.85 -9.45 11.16
C PRO A 506 43.87 -10.88 11.71
N GLY A 507 44.67 -11.77 11.11
CA GLY A 507 44.85 -13.17 11.52
C GLY A 507 43.79 -14.15 11.04
N PHE A 508 42.89 -13.73 10.13
CA PHE A 508 41.80 -14.58 9.61
C PHE A 508 41.82 -14.62 8.08
N ASP A 509 41.14 -15.63 7.54
CA ASP A 509 40.88 -15.72 6.12
C ASP A 509 39.85 -14.67 5.67
N THR A 510 40.12 -14.08 4.52
CA THR A 510 39.26 -13.18 3.76
C THR A 510 39.05 -13.75 2.36
N SER A 511 37.93 -13.43 1.73
CA SER A 511 37.57 -13.98 0.43
C SER A 511 37.08 -12.90 -0.52
N TYR A 512 37.55 -12.98 -1.76
CA TYR A 512 37.23 -12.08 -2.85
C TYR A 512 36.66 -12.87 -4.02
N LYS A 513 35.87 -12.18 -4.84
CA LYS A 513 35.34 -12.71 -6.09
C LYS A 513 35.71 -11.78 -7.23
N LEU A 514 36.45 -12.29 -8.20
CA LEU A 514 36.74 -11.60 -9.45
C LEU A 514 35.62 -11.93 -10.42
N VAL A 515 34.83 -10.94 -10.81
CA VAL A 515 33.73 -11.11 -11.76
C VAL A 515 34.19 -10.48 -13.08
N PHE A 516 34.22 -11.27 -14.15
CA PHE A 516 34.59 -10.77 -15.47
C PHE A 516 33.57 -11.18 -16.52
N LYS A 517 33.34 -10.29 -17.48
CA LYS A 517 32.24 -10.40 -18.43
C LYS A 517 32.65 -9.94 -19.82
N ASN A 518 32.14 -10.61 -20.84
CA ASN A 518 32.21 -10.12 -22.21
C ASN A 518 31.06 -9.13 -22.48
N LYS A 519 31.44 -7.88 -22.72
CA LYS A 519 30.55 -6.74 -22.98
C LYS A 519 30.41 -6.46 -24.48
N GLY A 520 31.31 -7.00 -25.28
CA GLY A 520 31.31 -6.96 -26.72
C GLY A 520 30.39 -8.01 -27.32
N ASN A 521 30.39 -8.06 -28.66
CA ASN A 521 29.57 -8.97 -29.44
C ASN A 521 30.39 -10.06 -30.15
N GLN A 522 31.69 -10.14 -29.85
CA GLN A 522 32.62 -11.15 -30.35
C GLN A 522 33.03 -12.11 -29.24
N ILE A 523 33.33 -13.37 -29.59
CA ILE A 523 33.88 -14.34 -28.62
C ILE A 523 35.33 -13.96 -28.30
N THR A 524 35.67 -13.93 -27.01
CA THR A 524 37.00 -13.47 -26.56
C THR A 524 37.68 -14.53 -25.69
N SER A 525 39.01 -14.61 -25.76
CA SER A 525 39.86 -15.47 -24.93
C SER A 525 41.05 -14.65 -24.44
N GLY A 526 41.54 -14.92 -23.24
CA GLY A 526 42.63 -14.14 -22.66
C GLY A 526 43.00 -14.60 -21.25
N SER A 527 43.44 -13.67 -20.42
CA SER A 527 43.79 -13.95 -19.03
C SER A 527 43.31 -12.89 -18.05
N VAL A 528 42.96 -13.32 -16.84
CA VAL A 528 42.70 -12.49 -15.67
C VAL A 528 43.93 -12.52 -14.77
N THR A 529 44.37 -11.36 -14.33
CA THR A 529 45.47 -11.17 -13.37
C THR A 529 44.93 -10.52 -12.10
N PHE A 530 45.37 -10.98 -10.94
CA PHE A 530 45.03 -10.41 -9.63
C PHE A 530 46.30 -10.13 -8.84
N ASP A 531 46.59 -8.84 -8.64
CA ASP A 531 47.72 -8.35 -7.85
C ASP A 531 47.29 -8.08 -6.41
N PHE A 532 48.08 -8.58 -5.46
CA PHE A 532 47.93 -8.35 -4.02
C PHE A 532 49.31 -8.18 -3.37
N ASN A 533 49.37 -7.76 -2.09
CA ASN A 533 50.63 -7.61 -1.37
C ASN A 533 50.89 -8.82 -0.46
N ASP A 534 51.70 -9.77 -0.95
CA ASP A 534 52.07 -11.01 -0.27
C ASP A 534 52.74 -10.80 1.08
N SER A 535 53.39 -9.64 1.30
CA SER A 535 54.00 -9.35 2.61
C SER A 535 52.98 -9.20 3.74
N VAL A 536 51.70 -9.01 3.43
CA VAL A 536 50.63 -8.81 4.42
C VAL A 536 49.42 -9.74 4.20
N LEU A 537 49.45 -10.55 3.13
CA LEU A 537 48.36 -11.40 2.69
C LEU A 537 48.92 -12.70 2.10
N ASP A 538 48.55 -13.85 2.63
CA ASP A 538 48.99 -15.14 2.11
C ASP A 538 47.90 -15.79 1.25
N PHE A 539 48.25 -16.33 0.09
CA PHE A 539 47.30 -17.08 -0.74
C PHE A 539 46.92 -18.42 -0.11
N VAL A 540 45.62 -18.66 0.10
CA VAL A 540 45.08 -19.90 0.67
C VAL A 540 44.51 -20.81 -0.42
N SER A 541 43.56 -20.31 -1.21
CA SER A 541 42.94 -21.10 -2.27
C SER A 541 42.25 -20.23 -3.33
N ALA A 542 41.98 -20.81 -4.50
CA ALA A 542 41.11 -20.22 -5.51
C ALA A 542 40.30 -21.26 -6.27
N SER A 543 39.13 -20.85 -6.74
CA SER A 543 38.26 -21.64 -7.62
C SER A 543 37.76 -20.75 -8.77
N PRO A 544 38.04 -21.08 -10.05
CA PRO A 544 38.84 -22.21 -10.53
C PRO A 544 40.32 -22.14 -10.12
N LEU A 545 41.05 -23.25 -10.29
CA LEU A 545 42.47 -23.35 -9.96
C LEU A 545 43.30 -22.31 -10.75
N VAL A 546 44.31 -21.74 -10.08
CA VAL A 546 45.25 -20.77 -10.66
C VAL A 546 46.01 -21.40 -11.85
N SER A 547 46.17 -20.65 -12.94
CA SER A 547 46.96 -21.06 -14.11
C SER A 547 48.45 -20.83 -13.89
N SER A 548 48.81 -19.71 -13.27
CA SER A 548 50.16 -19.43 -12.79
C SER A 548 50.13 -18.51 -11.55
N GLN A 549 51.14 -18.65 -10.70
CA GLN A 549 51.26 -17.92 -9.44
C GLN A 549 52.70 -17.37 -9.31
N ASP A 550 52.80 -16.06 -9.06
CA ASP A 550 53.98 -15.37 -8.57
C ASP A 550 53.68 -14.83 -7.16
N THR A 551 54.71 -14.37 -6.44
CA THR A 551 54.60 -13.87 -5.05
C THR A 551 53.42 -12.90 -4.87
N ASN A 552 53.33 -11.82 -5.66
CA ASN A 552 52.28 -10.80 -5.52
C ASN A 552 51.16 -10.91 -6.56
N LYS A 553 51.04 -12.03 -7.28
CA LYS A 553 50.21 -12.10 -8.49
C LYS A 553 49.68 -13.49 -8.77
N LEU A 554 48.36 -13.58 -9.01
CA LEU A 554 47.68 -14.77 -9.50
C LEU A 554 47.19 -14.55 -10.93
N VAL A 555 47.24 -15.59 -11.77
CA VAL A 555 46.79 -15.53 -13.17
C VAL A 555 45.88 -16.71 -13.50
N TRP A 556 44.80 -16.43 -14.23
CA TRP A 556 43.89 -17.42 -14.81
C TRP A 556 43.73 -17.19 -16.30
N ASN A 557 43.94 -18.22 -17.11
CA ASN A 557 43.62 -18.18 -18.53
C ASN A 557 42.15 -18.56 -18.74
N TYR A 558 41.47 -17.90 -19.66
CA TYR A 558 40.11 -18.22 -20.04
C TYR A 558 39.98 -18.31 -21.56
N GLU A 559 39.15 -19.26 -22.02
CA GLU A 559 38.85 -19.45 -23.43
C GLU A 559 37.35 -19.33 -23.71
N ASN A 560 37.03 -18.89 -24.92
CA ASN A 560 35.70 -18.86 -25.51
C ASN A 560 34.65 -18.16 -24.62
N LEU A 561 34.99 -17.00 -24.07
CA LEU A 561 34.05 -16.17 -23.32
C LEU A 561 33.01 -15.60 -24.31
N GLN A 562 31.80 -16.15 -24.27
CA GLN A 562 30.71 -15.78 -25.18
C GLN A 562 30.21 -14.36 -24.87
N PRO A 563 29.59 -13.65 -25.83
CA PRO A 563 28.89 -12.40 -25.55
C PRO A 563 27.95 -12.52 -24.35
N PHE A 564 27.98 -11.54 -23.44
CA PHE A 564 27.23 -11.49 -22.18
C PHE A 564 27.55 -12.57 -21.14
N GLN A 565 28.42 -13.53 -21.46
CA GLN A 565 28.84 -14.53 -20.49
C GLN A 565 29.64 -13.86 -19.38
N THR A 566 29.16 -14.03 -18.16
CA THR A 566 29.89 -13.70 -16.93
C THR A 566 30.56 -14.96 -16.39
N ARG A 567 31.80 -14.84 -15.94
CA ARG A 567 32.51 -15.88 -15.18
C ARG A 567 33.06 -15.29 -13.89
N GLU A 568 33.21 -16.14 -12.90
CA GLU A 568 33.64 -15.74 -11.57
C GLU A 568 34.85 -16.57 -11.13
N ILE A 569 35.77 -15.92 -10.40
CA ILE A 569 36.90 -16.56 -9.72
C ILE A 569 36.81 -16.20 -8.23
N SER A 570 36.65 -17.20 -7.37
CA SER A 570 36.76 -17.04 -5.93
C SER A 570 38.22 -17.16 -5.49
N VAL A 571 38.69 -16.24 -4.66
CA VAL A 571 40.05 -16.21 -4.10
C VAL A 571 39.96 -16.05 -2.59
N THR A 572 40.62 -16.92 -1.84
CA THR A 572 40.77 -16.83 -0.38
C THR A 572 42.21 -16.50 -0.04
N LEU A 573 42.39 -15.44 0.76
CA LEU A 573 43.68 -15.00 1.29
C LEU A 573 43.63 -15.02 2.83
N ASN A 574 44.74 -15.30 3.50
CA ASN A 574 44.88 -15.09 4.93
C ASN A 574 45.48 -13.70 5.18
N VAL A 575 44.90 -12.92 6.08
CA VAL A 575 45.42 -11.61 6.45
C VAL A 575 46.38 -11.76 7.61
N ASN A 576 47.59 -11.21 7.52
CA ASN A 576 48.54 -11.23 8.63
C ASN A 576 47.90 -10.75 9.94
N SER A 577 48.19 -11.44 11.02
CA SER A 577 47.85 -11.04 12.37
C SER A 577 48.69 -9.83 12.83
N PRO A 578 48.29 -9.13 13.90
CA PRO A 578 49.10 -8.07 14.50
C PRO A 578 50.43 -8.57 15.07
N MET A 579 50.64 -9.90 15.12
CA MET A 579 51.85 -10.55 15.64
C MET A 579 52.83 -10.95 14.54
N GLU A 580 52.44 -10.85 13.27
CA GLU A 580 53.29 -11.14 12.11
C GLU A 580 54.07 -9.89 11.66
N THR A 581 55.04 -10.05 10.76
CA THR A 581 55.87 -8.94 10.26
C THR A 581 56.00 -9.00 8.75
N PRO A 582 55.47 -8.01 8.02
CA PRO A 582 54.67 -6.87 8.49
C PRO A 582 53.33 -7.24 9.16
N ALA A 583 52.98 -6.52 10.23
CA ALA A 583 51.70 -6.68 10.91
C ALA A 583 50.59 -5.93 10.17
N VAL A 584 49.37 -6.49 10.16
CA VAL A 584 48.15 -5.78 9.73
C VAL A 584 47.28 -5.49 10.94
N ASN A 585 46.79 -4.26 11.02
CA ASN A 585 45.96 -3.74 12.11
C ASN A 585 44.62 -3.24 11.58
N ILE A 586 43.65 -3.10 12.48
CA ILE A 586 42.37 -2.46 12.17
C ILE A 586 42.64 -1.04 11.63
N ASN A 587 41.92 -0.66 10.57
CA ASN A 587 42.06 0.56 9.78
C ASN A 587 43.24 0.61 8.80
N ASP A 588 44.09 -0.41 8.73
CA ASP A 588 45.05 -0.53 7.64
C ASP A 588 44.30 -0.71 6.31
N ARG A 589 44.92 -0.29 5.21
CA ARG A 589 44.32 -0.35 3.86
C ARG A 589 45.03 -1.38 3.01
N LEU A 590 44.29 -2.41 2.62
CA LEU A 590 44.73 -3.40 1.63
C LEU A 590 44.35 -2.89 0.24
N SER A 591 45.25 -3.09 -0.73
CA SER A 591 45.06 -2.66 -2.11
C SER A 591 45.17 -3.86 -3.02
N PHE A 592 44.21 -3.97 -3.93
CA PHE A 592 44.11 -5.04 -4.91
C PHE A 592 43.97 -4.42 -6.30
N ASN A 593 44.53 -5.10 -7.30
CA ASN A 593 44.34 -4.72 -8.69
C ASN A 593 44.01 -5.97 -9.51
N ALA A 594 42.93 -5.91 -10.27
CA ALA A 594 42.58 -6.94 -11.22
C ALA A 594 42.70 -6.38 -12.64
N LEU A 595 43.21 -7.19 -13.56
CA LEU A 595 43.34 -6.85 -14.98
C LEU A 595 42.85 -8.02 -15.82
N ILE A 596 41.97 -7.76 -16.78
CA ILE A 596 41.59 -8.71 -17.82
C ILE A 596 42.22 -8.33 -19.16
N THR A 597 42.70 -9.33 -19.88
CA THR A 597 43.28 -9.21 -21.23
C THR A 597 42.45 -10.03 -22.23
N PRO A 598 42.54 -9.78 -23.56
CA PRO A 598 43.42 -8.83 -24.26
C PRO A 598 42.95 -7.38 -24.11
N VAL A 599 43.90 -6.45 -23.98
CA VAL A 599 43.64 -4.99 -24.02
C VAL A 599 43.68 -4.46 -25.47
N THR A 600 44.35 -5.20 -26.37
CA THR A 600 44.49 -4.79 -27.78
C THR A 600 43.25 -5.19 -28.57
N GLY A 601 42.60 -4.22 -29.20
CA GLY A 601 41.33 -4.43 -29.93
C GLY A 601 40.08 -4.25 -29.07
N ASP A 602 40.26 -4.08 -27.76
CA ASP A 602 39.20 -3.73 -26.82
C ASP A 602 38.78 -2.26 -27.01
N GLU A 603 37.48 -2.00 -27.12
CA GLU A 603 36.93 -0.66 -27.35
C GLU A 603 36.77 0.18 -26.08
N LYS A 604 36.76 -0.44 -24.88
CA LYS A 604 36.71 0.26 -23.59
C LYS A 604 37.79 -0.20 -22.60
N PRO A 605 39.10 -0.05 -22.91
CA PRO A 605 40.22 -0.52 -22.07
C PRO A 605 40.24 -0.12 -20.58
N VAL A 606 39.45 0.88 -20.18
CA VAL A 606 39.38 1.40 -18.81
C VAL A 606 38.69 0.40 -17.87
N ASP A 607 37.64 -0.29 -18.31
CA ASP A 607 36.90 -1.26 -17.49
C ASP A 607 37.52 -2.67 -17.48
N ASN A 608 38.59 -2.88 -18.27
CA ASN A 608 39.46 -4.05 -18.20
C ASN A 608 40.32 -4.09 -16.93
N SER A 609 40.35 -3.01 -16.14
CA SER A 609 41.10 -2.95 -14.88
C SER A 609 40.22 -2.49 -13.73
N PHE A 610 40.40 -3.12 -12.57
CA PHE A 610 39.68 -2.76 -11.35
C PHE A 610 40.63 -2.66 -10.18
N ALA A 611 40.69 -1.48 -9.57
CA ALA A 611 41.48 -1.25 -8.35
C ALA A 611 40.55 -1.17 -7.14
N MET A 612 40.73 -2.06 -6.17
CA MET A 612 39.95 -2.08 -4.94
C MET A 612 40.82 -1.67 -3.75
N ARG A 613 40.28 -0.84 -2.86
CA ARG A 613 40.89 -0.52 -1.57
C ARG A 613 39.97 -0.98 -0.45
N GLN A 614 40.43 -1.94 0.33
CA GLN A 614 39.68 -2.46 1.47
C GLN A 614 40.31 -2.00 2.78
N THR A 615 39.49 -1.43 3.65
CA THR A 615 39.88 -1.13 5.03
C THR A 615 39.77 -2.40 5.88
N VAL A 616 40.81 -2.72 6.64
CA VAL A 616 40.83 -3.86 7.56
C VAL A 616 39.95 -3.54 8.77
N VAL A 617 39.07 -4.47 9.14
CA VAL A 617 38.04 -4.25 10.18
C VAL A 617 38.21 -5.20 11.38
N GLY A 618 37.54 -4.86 12.47
CA GLY A 618 37.36 -5.72 13.66
C GLY A 618 36.00 -6.44 13.64
N SER A 619 35.39 -6.68 14.81
CA SER A 619 33.98 -7.14 14.86
C SER A 619 33.08 -6.10 14.18
N TYR A 620 32.39 -6.51 13.13
CA TYR A 620 31.64 -5.64 12.22
C TYR A 620 30.18 -6.11 12.10
N ASP A 621 29.31 -5.20 11.66
CA ASP A 621 27.91 -5.51 11.35
C ASP A 621 27.83 -6.19 9.97
N PRO A 622 27.41 -7.45 9.88
CA PRO A 622 27.36 -8.20 8.62
C PRO A 622 26.34 -7.64 7.61
N ASN A 623 25.42 -6.77 8.05
CA ASN A 623 24.46 -6.08 7.21
C ASN A 623 24.98 -4.67 6.84
N ASP A 624 25.67 -4.54 5.70
CA ASP A 624 26.39 -3.31 5.37
C ASP A 624 26.30 -2.91 3.90
N LYS A 625 26.77 -1.68 3.64
CA LYS A 625 26.91 -1.10 2.31
C LYS A 625 28.29 -0.49 2.15
N THR A 626 28.94 -0.83 1.04
CA THR A 626 30.30 -0.38 0.74
C THR A 626 30.40 0.17 -0.68
N CYS A 627 31.09 1.29 -0.83
CA CYS A 627 31.57 1.81 -2.11
C CYS A 627 32.95 1.21 -2.39
N LEU A 628 33.10 0.43 -3.47
CA LEU A 628 34.28 -0.40 -3.69
C LEU A 628 35.52 0.41 -4.11
N GLU A 629 35.34 1.62 -4.64
CA GLU A 629 36.42 2.57 -4.91
C GLU A 629 36.97 3.22 -3.61
N GLY A 630 36.25 3.09 -2.50
CA GLY A 630 36.62 3.57 -1.17
C GLY A 630 36.29 5.04 -0.89
N ASP A 631 36.70 5.53 0.28
CA ASP A 631 36.28 6.86 0.77
C ASP A 631 36.87 8.06 0.00
N VAL A 632 37.95 7.82 -0.75
CA VAL A 632 38.66 8.83 -1.53
C VAL A 632 38.91 8.30 -2.94
N ILE A 633 38.26 8.94 -3.90
CA ILE A 633 38.23 8.51 -5.31
C ILE A 633 38.81 9.60 -6.23
N THR A 634 39.32 9.21 -7.39
CA THR A 634 39.98 10.12 -8.33
C THR A 634 38.95 10.99 -9.07
N PRO A 635 39.28 12.26 -9.41
CA PRO A 635 38.38 13.11 -10.21
C PRO A 635 38.06 12.58 -11.61
N GLU A 636 38.83 11.61 -12.11
CA GLU A 636 38.58 10.94 -13.39
C GLU A 636 37.28 10.11 -13.38
N LEU A 637 36.78 9.73 -12.19
CA LEU A 637 35.52 9.00 -12.04
C LEU A 637 34.28 9.90 -12.09
N ILE A 638 34.42 11.21 -12.30
CA ILE A 638 33.29 12.14 -12.49
C ILE A 638 32.65 11.88 -13.85
N GLY A 639 31.37 11.54 -13.86
CA GLY A 639 30.66 11.13 -15.09
C GLY A 639 30.77 9.63 -15.38
N GLU A 640 31.59 8.90 -14.61
CA GLU A 640 31.89 7.49 -14.81
C GLU A 640 31.25 6.61 -13.73
N TYR A 641 31.38 5.30 -13.90
CA TYR A 641 30.83 4.29 -12.99
C TYR A 641 31.56 4.26 -11.65
N VAL A 642 30.78 4.10 -10.59
CA VAL A 642 31.23 3.65 -9.27
C VAL A 642 30.46 2.40 -8.86
N HIS A 643 31.05 1.59 -7.98
CA HIS A 643 30.57 0.26 -7.65
C HIS A 643 30.16 0.15 -6.19
N TYR A 644 29.00 -0.45 -5.96
CA TYR A 644 28.46 -0.67 -4.63
C TYR A 644 28.21 -2.16 -4.39
N GLN A 645 28.41 -2.55 -3.13
CA GLN A 645 28.00 -3.85 -2.62
C GLN A 645 27.16 -3.65 -1.36
N ILE A 646 26.01 -4.31 -1.30
CA ILE A 646 25.18 -4.43 -0.11
C ILE A 646 25.25 -5.90 0.33
N ARG A 647 25.60 -6.14 1.59
CA ARG A 647 25.58 -7.48 2.19
C ARG A 647 24.48 -7.57 3.23
N PHE A 648 23.94 -8.77 3.38
CA PHE A 648 22.90 -9.07 4.34
C PHE A 648 23.12 -10.45 4.95
N GLU A 649 22.88 -10.59 6.24
CA GLU A 649 22.98 -11.85 6.98
C GLU A 649 21.69 -12.09 7.77
N ASN A 650 21.10 -13.27 7.61
CA ASN A 650 19.95 -13.68 8.41
C ASN A 650 20.41 -14.16 9.80
N THR A 651 20.31 -13.26 10.77
CA THR A 651 20.59 -13.54 12.20
C THR A 651 19.35 -14.00 12.98
N GLY A 652 18.27 -14.34 12.27
CA GLY A 652 17.02 -14.83 12.85
C GLY A 652 17.11 -16.27 13.36
N THR A 653 15.95 -16.88 13.63
CA THR A 653 15.84 -18.27 14.11
C THR A 653 15.12 -19.19 13.12
N TYR A 654 14.86 -18.70 11.91
CA TYR A 654 14.19 -19.41 10.83
C TYR A 654 14.66 -18.88 9.46
N PRO A 655 14.60 -19.68 8.37
CA PRO A 655 15.01 -19.19 7.06
C PRO A 655 14.11 -18.05 6.58
N ALA A 656 14.71 -17.01 5.99
CA ALA A 656 13.98 -15.89 5.43
C ALA A 656 13.55 -16.22 4.00
N GLU A 657 12.25 -16.15 3.71
CA GLU A 657 11.74 -16.51 2.39
C GLU A 657 12.05 -15.41 1.37
N ASN A 658 11.85 -14.15 1.75
CA ASN A 658 12.04 -12.99 0.88
C ASN A 658 12.98 -11.97 1.51
N ILE A 659 13.89 -11.41 0.69
CA ILE A 659 14.76 -10.31 1.08
C ILE A 659 14.60 -9.15 0.11
N VAL A 660 14.51 -7.92 0.65
CA VAL A 660 14.53 -6.69 -0.14
C VAL A 660 15.66 -5.80 0.35
N ALA A 661 16.66 -5.55 -0.50
CA ALA A 661 17.64 -4.50 -0.28
C ALA A 661 17.12 -3.22 -0.96
N LYS A 662 16.61 -2.28 -0.17
CA LYS A 662 16.08 -0.99 -0.62
C LYS A 662 17.13 0.10 -0.51
N ASP A 663 17.34 0.83 -1.59
CA ASP A 663 18.31 1.91 -1.72
C ASP A 663 17.64 3.18 -2.30
N MET A 664 17.80 4.31 -1.62
CA MET A 664 17.29 5.60 -2.08
C MET A 664 18.40 6.39 -2.77
N ILE A 665 18.41 6.38 -4.10
CA ILE A 665 19.47 6.98 -4.89
C ILE A 665 19.34 8.52 -4.90
N ASP A 666 20.46 9.22 -4.67
CA ASP A 666 20.53 10.67 -4.81
C ASP A 666 20.65 11.06 -6.29
N LEU A 667 19.53 11.43 -6.91
CA LEU A 667 19.47 11.85 -8.31
C LEU A 667 20.23 13.16 -8.61
N SER A 668 20.68 13.89 -7.58
CA SER A 668 21.58 15.04 -7.78
C SER A 668 23.04 14.63 -7.97
N LYS A 669 23.37 13.35 -7.72
CA LYS A 669 24.72 12.79 -7.78
C LYS A 669 24.85 11.67 -8.81
N PHE A 670 23.77 10.94 -9.06
CA PHE A 670 23.79 9.73 -9.90
C PHE A 670 22.76 9.77 -11.02
N ASP A 671 23.11 9.16 -12.15
CA ASP A 671 22.16 8.85 -13.22
C ASP A 671 21.60 7.44 -13.02
N ILE A 672 20.38 7.36 -12.47
CA ILE A 672 19.72 6.08 -12.15
C ILE A 672 19.43 5.21 -13.36
N SER A 673 19.33 5.79 -14.57
CA SER A 673 19.08 5.02 -15.79
C SER A 673 20.27 4.12 -16.17
N THR A 674 21.44 4.41 -15.60
CA THR A 674 22.70 3.71 -15.85
C THR A 674 22.97 2.58 -14.86
N LEU A 675 22.09 2.33 -13.89
CA LEU A 675 22.26 1.28 -12.90
C LEU A 675 22.30 -0.09 -13.56
N VAL A 676 23.38 -0.84 -13.31
CA VAL A 676 23.59 -2.19 -13.83
C VAL A 676 23.98 -3.12 -12.68
N PRO A 677 23.15 -4.15 -12.39
CA PRO A 677 23.54 -5.23 -11.49
C PRO A 677 24.71 -6.03 -12.03
N ILE A 678 25.67 -6.36 -11.16
CA ILE A 678 26.94 -7.02 -11.53
C ILE A 678 26.93 -8.50 -11.14
N SER A 679 26.61 -8.77 -9.87
CA SER A 679 26.60 -10.12 -9.30
C SER A 679 25.77 -10.09 -8.02
N ALA A 680 25.13 -11.22 -7.71
CA ALA A 680 24.38 -11.41 -6.49
C ALA A 680 24.59 -12.84 -5.96
N SER A 681 24.29 -13.06 -4.68
CA SER A 681 24.35 -14.40 -4.11
C SER A 681 23.20 -15.31 -4.54
N HIS A 682 22.06 -14.74 -4.94
CA HIS A 682 20.84 -15.46 -5.31
C HIS A 682 20.15 -14.77 -6.49
N SER A 683 19.18 -15.43 -7.11
CA SER A 683 18.33 -14.82 -8.15
C SER A 683 17.54 -13.63 -7.59
N TYR A 684 17.43 -12.56 -8.37
CA TYR A 684 16.73 -11.34 -7.99
C TYR A 684 16.03 -10.70 -9.17
N THR A 685 15.15 -9.76 -8.87
CA THR A 685 14.67 -8.76 -9.82
C THR A 685 14.95 -7.37 -9.27
N THR A 686 15.13 -6.38 -10.16
CA THR A 686 15.32 -4.98 -9.74
C THR A 686 14.11 -4.16 -10.15
N LYS A 687 13.45 -3.55 -9.16
CA LYS A 687 12.38 -2.58 -9.36
C LYS A 687 12.93 -1.19 -9.05
N ILE A 688 12.71 -0.24 -9.95
CA ILE A 688 12.99 1.18 -9.70
C ILE A 688 11.67 1.93 -9.74
N SER A 689 11.25 2.42 -8.58
CA SER A 689 9.96 3.08 -8.40
C SER A 689 10.13 4.50 -7.84
N GLU A 690 9.09 5.34 -8.03
CA GLU A 690 9.07 6.72 -7.53
C GLU A 690 10.30 7.58 -7.94
N GLY A 691 10.92 7.23 -9.07
CA GLY A 691 12.04 7.97 -9.67
C GLY A 691 13.42 7.69 -9.06
N ASN A 692 13.52 7.34 -7.77
CA ASN A 692 14.80 7.13 -7.11
C ASN A 692 14.88 5.98 -6.09
N ARG A 693 13.79 5.23 -5.90
CA ARG A 693 13.76 4.07 -5.00
C ARG A 693 14.15 2.82 -5.78
N VAL A 694 15.32 2.28 -5.49
CA VAL A 694 15.82 1.02 -6.06
C VAL A 694 15.57 -0.11 -5.07
N GLU A 695 14.97 -1.19 -5.54
CA GLU A 695 14.62 -2.36 -4.75
C GLU A 695 15.20 -3.59 -5.45
N PHE A 696 16.18 -4.25 -4.80
CA PHE A 696 16.66 -5.56 -5.22
C PHE A 696 15.85 -6.62 -4.46
N ILE A 697 14.97 -7.31 -5.18
CA ILE A 697 13.97 -8.22 -4.63
C ILE A 697 14.42 -9.66 -4.86
N PHE A 698 14.70 -10.35 -3.77
CA PHE A 698 15.05 -11.77 -3.71
C PHE A 698 13.85 -12.56 -3.23
N GLU A 699 13.05 -13.08 -4.17
CA GLU A 699 11.85 -13.85 -3.82
C GLU A 699 12.16 -15.34 -3.61
N LYS A 700 11.63 -15.91 -2.53
CA LYS A 700 11.64 -17.35 -2.24
C LYS A 700 13.04 -17.98 -2.24
N ILE A 701 14.05 -17.23 -1.81
CA ILE A 701 15.43 -17.74 -1.77
C ILE A 701 15.67 -18.66 -0.57
N ASN A 702 14.78 -18.61 0.45
CA ASN A 702 14.87 -19.43 1.67
C ASN A 702 16.25 -19.32 2.33
N LEU A 703 16.70 -18.08 2.57
CA LEU A 703 18.02 -17.81 3.13
C LEU A 703 18.13 -18.43 4.53
N PRO A 704 19.03 -19.41 4.75
CA PRO A 704 19.20 -20.08 6.04
C PRO A 704 19.58 -19.11 7.18
N PHE A 705 19.57 -19.61 8.42
CA PHE A 705 19.96 -18.85 9.62
C PHE A 705 21.14 -19.50 10.36
N ASP A 706 21.79 -20.49 9.74
CA ASP A 706 23.02 -21.08 10.26
C ASP A 706 24.24 -20.24 9.86
N ASP A 707 25.19 -20.08 10.80
CA ASP A 707 26.39 -19.23 10.67
C ASP A 707 27.26 -19.50 9.42
N ALA A 708 27.06 -20.60 8.70
CA ALA A 708 27.85 -20.96 7.53
C ALA A 708 27.20 -20.57 6.19
N HIS A 709 25.89 -20.35 6.14
CA HIS A 709 25.14 -20.16 4.88
C HIS A 709 24.05 -19.09 4.95
N ASN A 710 24.00 -18.31 6.03
CA ASN A 710 23.00 -17.26 6.23
C ASN A 710 23.33 -15.92 5.57
N ASP A 711 24.41 -15.87 4.78
CA ASP A 711 24.91 -14.67 4.10
C ASP A 711 24.35 -14.49 2.69
N GLY A 712 24.18 -13.24 2.29
CA GLY A 712 23.92 -12.86 0.91
C GLY A 712 24.43 -11.48 0.54
N TYR A 713 24.43 -11.17 -0.76
CA TYR A 713 24.87 -9.88 -1.27
C TYR A 713 24.22 -9.52 -2.61
N ILE A 714 24.21 -8.23 -2.91
CA ILE A 714 23.99 -7.65 -4.24
C ILE A 714 25.09 -6.64 -4.54
N ALA A 715 25.70 -6.74 -5.72
CA ALA A 715 26.65 -5.77 -6.24
C ALA A 715 26.11 -5.11 -7.51
N PHE A 716 26.27 -3.80 -7.63
CA PHE A 716 25.81 -3.03 -8.79
C PHE A 716 26.75 -1.84 -9.06
N LYS A 717 26.74 -1.35 -10.30
CA LYS A 717 27.42 -0.11 -10.70
C LYS A 717 26.41 0.94 -11.15
N ILE A 718 26.75 2.21 -10.95
CA ILE A 718 25.93 3.36 -11.37
C ILE A 718 26.85 4.54 -11.75
N LYS A 719 26.50 5.30 -12.78
CA LYS A 719 27.29 6.47 -13.18
C LYS A 719 27.04 7.66 -12.27
N THR A 720 28.12 8.33 -11.90
CA THR A 720 28.06 9.66 -11.28
C THR A 720 27.70 10.71 -12.33
N LEU A 721 27.13 11.85 -11.91
CA LEU A 721 26.78 12.91 -12.86
C LEU A 721 28.03 13.71 -13.30
N PRO A 722 28.18 14.04 -14.59
CA PRO A 722 29.27 14.89 -15.10
C PRO A 722 29.30 16.30 -14.52
N THR A 723 28.24 16.72 -13.82
CA THR A 723 28.13 18.02 -13.16
C THR A 723 28.90 18.12 -11.84
N LEU A 724 29.37 16.99 -11.30
CA LEU A 724 30.15 16.94 -10.07
C LEU A 724 31.56 17.51 -10.26
N LYS A 725 32.21 17.88 -9.16
CA LYS A 725 33.54 18.52 -9.15
C LYS A 725 34.43 17.91 -8.09
N THR A 726 35.75 18.10 -8.24
CA THR A 726 36.72 17.79 -7.18
C THR A 726 36.33 18.48 -5.88
N GLY A 727 36.27 17.71 -4.79
CA GLY A 727 35.81 18.13 -3.47
C GLY A 727 34.38 17.72 -3.15
N ASP A 728 33.55 17.44 -4.16
CA ASP A 728 32.21 16.90 -3.94
C ASP A 728 32.27 15.49 -3.34
N SER A 729 31.26 15.15 -2.54
CA SER A 729 31.07 13.81 -2.00
C SER A 729 29.66 13.31 -2.29
N PHE A 730 29.51 12.00 -2.25
CA PHE A 730 28.23 11.31 -2.24
C PHE A 730 28.20 10.32 -1.07
N THR A 731 27.03 10.19 -0.46
CA THR A 731 26.79 9.29 0.67
C THR A 731 25.57 8.44 0.34
N ASN A 732 25.66 7.15 0.62
CA ASN A 732 24.56 6.22 0.37
C ASN A 732 24.43 5.18 1.50
N GLU A 733 23.21 4.80 1.86
CA GLU A 733 22.84 3.76 2.84
C GLU A 733 21.70 2.90 2.29
N ALA A 734 21.47 1.72 2.85
CA ALA A 734 20.40 0.83 2.42
C ALA A 734 19.59 0.31 3.62
N ASN A 735 18.35 -0.07 3.35
CA ASN A 735 17.46 -0.75 4.27
C ASN A 735 17.29 -2.19 3.80
N ILE A 736 17.61 -3.16 4.65
CA ILE A 736 17.48 -4.59 4.36
C ILE A 736 16.26 -5.13 5.09
N TYR A 737 15.28 -5.61 4.33
CA TYR A 737 14.06 -6.22 4.87
C TYR A 737 14.15 -7.72 4.74
N PHE A 738 13.92 -8.43 5.84
CA PHE A 738 13.77 -9.88 5.89
C PHE A 738 12.29 -10.19 6.13
N ASP A 739 11.63 -10.74 5.12
CA ASP A 739 10.18 -10.96 5.12
C ASP A 739 9.41 -9.68 5.53
N TYR A 740 8.64 -9.76 6.62
CA TYR A 740 7.79 -8.68 7.13
C TYR A 740 8.40 -7.96 8.34
N ASN A 741 9.69 -8.18 8.62
CA ASN A 741 10.36 -7.61 9.79
C ASN A 741 10.76 -6.13 9.59
N PHE A 742 11.12 -5.48 10.70
CA PHE A 742 11.75 -4.16 10.67
C PHE A 742 13.04 -4.20 9.83
N PRO A 743 13.32 -3.15 9.04
CA PRO A 743 14.54 -3.12 8.26
C PRO A 743 15.77 -2.99 9.15
N ILE A 744 16.84 -3.66 8.74
CA ILE A 744 18.19 -3.41 9.26
C ILE A 744 18.80 -2.30 8.39
N LEU A 745 19.18 -1.20 9.02
CA LEU A 745 19.88 -0.10 8.34
C LEU A 745 21.35 -0.46 8.21
N THR A 746 21.89 -0.35 7.00
CA THR A 746 23.33 -0.44 6.80
C THR A 746 24.05 0.79 7.35
N ASN A 747 25.38 0.72 7.41
CA ASN A 747 26.22 1.92 7.52
C ASN A 747 26.03 2.89 6.32
N LYS A 748 26.50 4.13 6.50
CA LYS A 748 26.61 5.13 5.44
C LYS A 748 27.94 4.97 4.70
N ALA A 749 27.89 4.56 3.43
CA ALA A 749 29.05 4.55 2.53
C ALA A 749 29.26 5.96 1.95
N THR A 750 30.40 6.61 2.22
CA THR A 750 30.70 7.96 1.74
C THR A 750 32.01 8.01 0.97
N SER A 751 31.98 8.54 -0.25
CA SER A 751 33.17 8.75 -1.07
C SER A 751 33.30 10.22 -1.48
N THR A 752 34.54 10.72 -1.54
CA THR A 752 34.86 12.10 -1.92
C THR A 752 35.83 12.14 -3.10
N PHE A 753 35.54 12.95 -4.11
CA PHE A 753 36.47 13.19 -5.21
C PHE A 753 37.66 14.04 -4.73
N LYS A 754 38.86 13.48 -4.70
CA LYS A 754 40.08 14.23 -4.36
C LYS A 754 41.22 13.85 -5.28
N THR A 755 41.95 14.87 -5.74
CA THR A 755 43.26 14.65 -6.35
C THR A 755 44.24 14.22 -5.26
N LEU A 756 44.69 12.96 -5.29
CA LEU A 756 45.79 12.51 -4.44
C LEU A 756 47.08 13.14 -4.95
N GLY A 757 47.47 14.27 -4.36
CA GLY A 757 48.74 14.90 -4.64
C GLY A 757 49.83 14.31 -3.77
N THR A 758 50.77 13.55 -4.34
CA THR A 758 52.17 13.82 -4.02
C THR A 758 52.55 15.03 -4.86
N GLN A 759 52.87 16.17 -4.23
CA GLN A 759 53.47 17.28 -4.97
C GLN A 759 54.86 16.83 -5.45
N ASP A 760 54.92 16.18 -6.61
CA ASP A 760 56.14 16.16 -7.40
C ASP A 760 56.37 17.59 -7.88
N PHE A 761 57.25 18.27 -7.16
CA PHE A 761 57.62 19.65 -7.43
C PHE A 761 58.78 19.60 -8.43
N GLU A 762 58.58 20.01 -9.69
CA GLU A 762 59.64 19.97 -10.72
C GLU A 762 60.89 20.77 -10.28
N PHE A 763 62.02 20.08 -10.08
CA PHE A 763 63.28 20.66 -9.61
C PHE A 763 63.66 21.94 -10.37
N SER A 764 63.58 21.89 -11.69
CA SER A 764 64.05 22.94 -12.61
C SER A 764 63.26 24.25 -12.52
N LYS A 765 62.07 24.25 -11.93
CA LYS A 765 61.28 25.48 -11.71
C LYS A 765 61.77 26.30 -10.52
N TYR A 766 62.44 25.66 -9.55
CA TYR A 766 62.75 26.24 -8.25
C TYR A 766 64.24 26.22 -7.92
N PHE A 767 64.98 25.24 -8.44
CA PHE A 767 66.40 25.09 -8.17
C PHE A 767 67.16 24.85 -9.47
N ASN A 768 68.34 25.48 -9.58
CA ASN A 768 69.30 25.18 -10.62
C ASN A 768 70.64 24.77 -10.00
N ILE A 769 71.36 23.86 -10.64
CA ILE A 769 72.65 23.38 -10.15
C ILE A 769 73.77 23.65 -11.14
N TYR A 770 74.90 24.14 -10.64
CA TYR A 770 76.05 24.47 -11.50
C TYR A 770 77.38 24.49 -10.72
N PRO A 771 78.53 24.27 -11.39
CA PRO A 771 78.62 23.71 -12.73
C PRO A 771 78.17 22.24 -12.74
N ASN A 772 77.61 21.78 -13.86
CA ASN A 772 77.28 20.37 -14.09
C ASN A 772 77.71 20.03 -15.52
N PRO A 773 78.84 19.33 -15.75
CA PRO A 773 79.64 18.57 -14.77
C PRO A 773 80.38 19.40 -13.71
N VAL A 774 80.58 18.83 -12.51
CA VAL A 774 81.21 19.46 -11.33
C VAL A 774 82.54 18.80 -10.97
N LYS A 775 83.52 19.59 -10.51
CA LYS A 775 84.81 19.09 -9.99
C LYS A 775 84.81 19.01 -8.46
N ASP A 776 84.72 20.14 -7.77
CA ASP A 776 84.92 20.17 -6.31
C ASP A 776 83.67 20.65 -5.55
N VAL A 777 82.99 21.69 -6.05
CA VAL A 777 81.83 22.30 -5.37
C VAL A 777 80.65 22.43 -6.32
N LEU A 778 79.50 21.87 -5.94
CA LEU A 778 78.23 22.00 -6.64
C LEU A 778 77.40 23.12 -6.00
N ASN A 779 77.06 24.15 -6.77
CA ASN A 779 76.21 25.25 -6.29
C ASN A 779 74.74 24.92 -6.56
N ILE A 780 73.86 25.33 -5.66
CA ILE A 780 72.40 25.20 -5.73
C ILE A 780 71.82 26.62 -5.66
N ILE A 781 71.27 27.11 -6.77
CA ILE A 781 70.58 28.41 -6.84
C ILE A 781 69.08 28.17 -6.68
N SER A 782 68.44 28.90 -5.77
CA SER A 782 66.98 29.03 -5.78
C SER A 782 66.54 30.05 -6.84
N ILE A 783 65.67 29.63 -7.76
CA ILE A 783 65.11 30.44 -8.86
C ILE A 783 63.89 31.24 -8.38
N LYS A 784 63.20 30.77 -7.33
CA LYS A 784 62.08 31.46 -6.67
C LYS A 784 62.27 31.42 -5.15
N ASN A 785 62.15 32.57 -4.49
CA ASN A 785 62.35 32.70 -3.03
C ASN A 785 61.13 32.22 -2.20
N ASP A 786 60.40 31.19 -2.64
CA ASP A 786 59.15 30.69 -2.03
C ASP A 786 59.25 29.27 -1.46
N ALA A 787 60.42 28.64 -1.51
CA ALA A 787 60.70 27.33 -0.92
C ALA A 787 61.95 27.36 -0.02
N THR A 788 61.82 26.90 1.23
CA THR A 788 62.94 26.80 2.18
C THR A 788 63.49 25.38 2.20
N ILE A 789 64.80 25.23 1.95
CA ILE A 789 65.46 23.92 1.98
C ILE A 789 65.53 23.40 3.43
N LYS A 790 65.06 22.18 3.66
CA LYS A 790 65.15 21.49 4.96
C LYS A 790 66.35 20.56 5.02
N SER A 791 66.61 19.82 3.94
CA SER A 791 67.77 18.94 3.84
C SER A 791 68.17 18.67 2.40
N ILE A 792 69.42 18.30 2.22
CA ILE A 792 69.96 17.88 0.92
C ILE A 792 70.66 16.53 1.08
N ALA A 793 70.44 15.64 0.14
CA ALA A 793 71.06 14.32 0.08
C ALA A 793 71.62 14.06 -1.31
N VAL A 794 72.80 13.44 -1.39
CA VAL A 794 73.38 12.98 -2.65
C VAL A 794 73.42 11.46 -2.62
N TYR A 795 72.93 10.84 -3.67
CA TYR A 795 72.93 9.39 -3.87
C TYR A 795 73.80 9.02 -5.06
N ASP A 796 74.47 7.88 -5.00
CA ASP A 796 75.11 7.28 -6.17
C ASP A 796 74.09 6.58 -7.10
N VAL A 797 74.58 5.99 -8.20
CA VAL A 797 73.73 5.28 -9.17
C VAL A 797 73.09 3.99 -8.63
N LEU A 798 73.57 3.47 -7.51
CA LEU A 798 73.01 2.30 -6.83
C LEU A 798 71.97 2.70 -5.76
N GLY A 799 71.70 4.01 -5.61
CA GLY A 799 70.79 4.54 -4.60
C GLY A 799 71.38 4.64 -3.20
N GLN A 800 72.70 4.49 -3.04
CA GLN A 800 73.37 4.62 -1.75
C GLN A 800 73.58 6.09 -1.40
N LEU A 801 73.24 6.47 -0.17
CA LEU A 801 73.42 7.83 0.35
C LEU A 801 74.92 8.11 0.57
N VAL A 802 75.49 9.04 -0.20
CA VAL A 802 76.92 9.38 -0.15
C VAL A 802 77.20 10.73 0.54
N ILE A 803 76.24 11.66 0.53
CA ILE A 803 76.31 12.93 1.27
C ILE A 803 74.94 13.22 1.85
N ALA A 804 74.89 13.66 3.10
CA ALA A 804 73.67 14.15 3.74
C ALA A 804 73.95 15.46 4.48
N VAL A 805 73.14 16.48 4.19
CA VAL A 805 73.18 17.80 4.83
C VAL A 805 71.81 18.04 5.48
N PRO A 806 71.65 17.70 6.77
CA PRO A 806 70.45 18.04 7.52
C PRO A 806 70.43 19.55 7.83
N ASN A 807 69.24 20.13 7.98
CA ASN A 807 69.03 21.55 8.32
C ASN A 807 69.67 22.54 7.32
N ALA A 808 69.44 22.29 6.03
CA ALA A 808 70.11 22.98 4.93
C ALA A 808 69.46 24.31 4.50
N ALA A 809 68.81 25.03 5.41
CA ALA A 809 68.02 26.24 5.10
C ALA A 809 68.84 27.35 4.42
N ASP A 810 70.11 27.50 4.82
CA ASP A 810 71.02 28.52 4.29
C ASP A 810 72.11 27.93 3.37
N VAL A 811 71.97 26.68 2.95
CA VAL A 811 72.98 25.97 2.16
C VAL A 811 72.79 26.26 0.67
N SER A 812 73.77 26.96 0.08
CA SER A 812 73.81 27.28 -1.36
C SER A 812 74.87 26.50 -2.13
N THR A 813 75.72 25.72 -1.44
CA THR A 813 76.80 24.93 -2.04
C THR A 813 77.00 23.58 -1.35
N ILE A 814 77.50 22.59 -2.08
CA ILE A 814 77.86 21.26 -1.58
C ILE A 814 79.27 20.91 -2.05
N ASP A 815 80.15 20.56 -1.11
CA ASP A 815 81.45 19.98 -1.42
C ASP A 815 81.29 18.52 -1.85
N VAL A 816 81.64 18.25 -3.11
CA VAL A 816 81.60 16.94 -3.75
C VAL A 816 83.00 16.44 -4.12
N SER A 817 84.07 17.10 -3.66
CA SER A 817 85.46 16.78 -3.98
C SER A 817 85.86 15.36 -3.60
N LYS A 818 85.24 14.80 -2.55
CA LYS A 818 85.49 13.44 -2.05
C LYS A 818 84.74 12.35 -2.81
N LEU A 819 83.81 12.71 -3.71
CA LEU A 819 83.09 11.75 -4.55
C LEU A 819 83.98 11.28 -5.71
N ARG A 820 83.84 10.01 -6.10
CA ARG A 820 84.52 9.46 -7.28
C ARG A 820 83.89 10.03 -8.56
N THR A 821 84.62 10.03 -9.67
CA THR A 821 84.08 10.40 -10.99
C THR A 821 82.88 9.51 -11.33
N GLY A 822 81.73 10.11 -11.68
CA GLY A 822 80.49 9.36 -11.92
C GLY A 822 79.22 10.21 -11.93
N ASN A 823 78.08 9.53 -12.16
CA ASN A 823 76.75 10.13 -12.06
C ASN A 823 76.24 10.08 -10.63
N TYR A 824 75.61 11.15 -10.16
CA TYR A 824 75.01 11.26 -8.84
C TYR A 824 73.63 11.90 -8.92
N PHE A 825 72.76 11.56 -7.98
CA PHE A 825 71.43 12.15 -7.81
C PHE A 825 71.40 13.03 -6.57
N LEU A 826 71.22 14.32 -6.78
CA LEU A 826 70.92 15.29 -5.73
C LEU A 826 69.43 15.21 -5.40
N LYS A 827 69.07 15.09 -4.12
CA LYS A 827 67.70 15.14 -3.61
C LYS A 827 67.60 16.26 -2.59
N ILE A 828 66.73 17.23 -2.85
CA ILE A 828 66.48 18.38 -1.97
C ILE A 828 65.09 18.24 -1.39
N LYS A 829 64.99 18.29 -0.06
CA LYS A 829 63.72 18.34 0.67
C LYS A 829 63.49 19.77 1.14
N THR A 830 62.30 20.30 0.89
CA THR A 830 61.89 21.65 1.29
C THR A 830 60.68 21.60 2.23
N ASP A 831 60.18 22.76 2.64
CA ASP A 831 58.87 22.91 3.29
C ASP A 831 57.68 22.63 2.36
N LYS A 832 57.88 22.61 1.04
CA LYS A 832 56.85 22.38 0.01
C LYS A 832 56.83 20.96 -0.56
N GLY A 833 57.94 20.24 -0.52
CA GLY A 833 58.00 18.90 -1.11
C GLY A 833 59.43 18.35 -1.18
N THR A 834 59.64 17.33 -2.01
CA THR A 834 60.98 16.79 -2.29
C THR A 834 61.18 16.73 -3.79
N SER A 835 62.37 17.08 -4.27
CA SER A 835 62.70 16.99 -5.68
C SER A 835 64.13 16.49 -5.88
N SER A 836 64.38 15.88 -7.04
CA SER A 836 65.70 15.34 -7.39
C SER A 836 66.23 15.90 -8.71
N SER A 837 67.56 15.97 -8.82
CA SER A 837 68.27 16.37 -10.04
C SER A 837 69.56 15.56 -10.20
N LYS A 838 69.95 15.28 -11.44
CA LYS A 838 71.16 14.52 -11.75
C LYS A 838 72.34 15.46 -11.98
N PHE A 839 73.51 15.14 -11.42
CA PHE A 839 74.76 15.80 -11.75
C PHE A 839 75.91 14.82 -12.02
N ILE A 840 76.91 15.28 -12.76
CA ILE A 840 78.07 14.49 -13.17
C ILE A 840 79.30 15.01 -12.44
N LYS A 841 79.95 14.18 -11.62
CA LYS A 841 81.25 14.46 -10.99
C LYS A 841 82.36 14.05 -11.96
N PHE A 842 83.25 14.98 -12.28
CA PHE A 842 84.44 14.73 -13.11
C PHE A 842 85.65 14.32 -12.26
#